data_AF-A0AAV4MAY1-F1
#
_entry.id   AF-A0AAV4MAY1-F1
#
_cell.length_a   1.000
_cell.length_b   1.000
_cell.length_c   1.000
_cell.angle_alpha   90.00
_cell.angle_beta   90.00
_cell.angle_gamma   90.00
#
_symmetry.space_group_name_H-M   'P 1'
#
loop_
_entity.id
_entity.type
_entity.pdbx_description
1 polymer ?
#
loop_
_entity_poly.entity_id
_entity_poly.type
_entity_poly.pdbx_seq_one_letter_code
_entity_poly.pdbx_strand_id
1 'polypeptide(L)'
;MSMSRKSKLSSEELEERKKKRKLYMKNYRAKQSKQDRAYRLQQMRQHASEIRATETKQAREARLQQVSQHAAEIRDTESEQDRAYRLQQMRQRNAESRRLSRASITGFMQAINKFCDKICEVCTKRCYQHQISRWTVDTKTAPYLPNELKQRNLLVVCNRCKTHLSSKKNIAPSKSYWNNLDPGSIPEVIAELSQAEQRVISRIIPFVKIIKLSGIFGQYCFRGQAVLFAQDVFEVTENLPNMLPRTTNNAGIVVITERLENINVTRQFSVCRQKVYNALYWLVANNPLYKDVTIDQNVAINEEDIIRVEKASVEIAVETIEEPTGDASAYVEISDSSRIIRASWHQGNDLIFTSGFAGVQCCAMTLANILRASILSPQYWSTNILNLNMLTGDQIYSNIRFHMARNLAAYSIENDQYLLIKMNHQNGHHGWPDKVGIIDIEIYFPSYYVDQEELEVHDDVSKGKYTIGLGQSKMGFCSDREDINSLCLTVVEQLMRKRGLSFNRIGRLEVGTETIIDKSKSVKTVLMELFKESGNHDVEGVDSTNACYGGTAALFNSVAWVESSAWDGRYALVVAGDIAVYAEGNARPTGGAGAIAMLIGPNAPIVLERGLRSTYMEHVYDFYKPNLMSEYPTVDGKLSVQSYAKALDKCYDGFCKKAEKLYKTNGKKCFTLKDLDAMLFHTPYCKLVQKSLGRLSFNDFLRSSVLELEEEYKGLEVFRKLKLEDTYFNKEVEKAFVDHSKAMFEKKTKPSLLIAKEVGNMYTPSLYACLVSFIASQKIEDLPGIRVGMFSYGSGLAATLFSLHFSEDISKGSSLRTLHLSLQNIKLRLASRSKISPKTFTNILKLRDSTHHQAPYTPIGKIEDLFPNTWYLEQVDGKHRRTYLQVKETPCIQRNGCITKMSMNCESPKIAEDFCKVSATPICLSESIQPV
;
A
#
# COMPACT_ATOMS: atom_id res chain seq x y z
N MET A 1 -6.22 -34.54 68.15
CA MET A 1 -6.29 -33.82 69.44
C MET A 1 -5.65 -32.45 69.27
N SER A 2 -6.37 -31.43 69.72
CA SER A 2 -6.17 -29.98 69.59
C SER A 2 -4.89 -29.41 70.23
N MET A 3 -4.32 -28.32 69.70
CA MET A 3 -4.55 -26.95 70.20
C MET A 3 -3.62 -25.88 69.57
N SER A 4 -4.25 -24.74 69.28
CA SER A 4 -3.71 -23.40 69.02
C SER A 4 -2.78 -22.87 70.12
N ARG A 5 -1.73 -22.12 69.73
CA ARG A 5 -1.24 -20.91 70.43
C ARG A 5 -0.66 -19.89 69.43
N LYS A 6 -1.51 -19.02 68.88
CA LYS A 6 -1.11 -17.66 68.44
C LYS A 6 -1.25 -16.74 69.65
N SER A 7 -0.16 -16.22 70.20
CA SER A 7 -0.21 -15.07 71.12
C SER A 7 -0.41 -13.79 70.29
N LYS A 8 -1.55 -13.12 70.43
CA LYS A 8 -1.74 -11.74 69.94
C LYS A 8 -0.93 -10.81 70.86
N LEU A 9 0.12 -10.19 70.32
CA LEU A 9 0.86 -9.09 70.99
C LEU A 9 -0.05 -7.86 71.09
N SER A 10 0.06 -7.09 72.18
CA SER A 10 -0.69 -5.83 72.34
C SER A 10 -0.15 -4.74 71.41
N SER A 11 -0.93 -3.69 71.14
CA SER A 11 -0.50 -2.55 70.32
C SER A 11 0.73 -1.85 70.90
N GLU A 12 0.83 -1.75 72.23
CA GLU A 12 1.99 -1.16 72.92
C GLU A 12 3.25 -2.00 72.78
N GLU A 13 3.15 -3.33 72.88
CA GLU A 13 4.30 -4.23 72.68
C GLU A 13 4.84 -4.15 71.24
N LEU A 14 3.96 -3.93 70.26
CA LEU A 14 4.31 -3.79 68.85
C LEU A 14 5.02 -2.46 68.57
N GLU A 15 4.59 -1.38 69.23
CA GLU A 15 5.19 -0.06 69.16
C GLU A 15 6.58 -0.03 69.81
N GLU A 16 6.75 -0.71 70.95
CA GLU A 16 8.03 -0.85 71.62
C GLU A 16 9.02 -1.68 70.78
N ARG A 17 8.55 -2.75 70.13
CA ARG A 17 9.36 -3.53 69.18
C ARG A 17 9.81 -2.70 67.98
N LYS A 18 8.93 -1.84 67.42
CA LYS A 18 9.30 -0.91 66.34
C LYS A 18 10.36 0.10 66.79
N LYS A 19 10.25 0.65 68.01
CA LYS A 19 11.26 1.54 68.59
C LYS A 19 12.61 0.85 68.76
N LYS A 20 12.64 -0.35 69.36
CA LYS A 20 13.87 -1.16 69.51
C LYS A 20 14.50 -1.48 68.15
N ARG A 21 13.69 -1.82 67.13
CA ARG A 21 14.17 -2.08 65.76
C ARG A 21 14.73 -0.83 65.07
N LYS A 22 14.08 0.34 65.21
CA LYS A 22 14.61 1.62 64.68
C LYS A 22 15.95 1.96 65.32
N LEU A 23 16.10 1.77 66.63
CA LEU A 23 17.35 2.05 67.35
C LEU A 23 18.47 1.08 66.91
N TYR A 24 18.16 -0.21 66.79
CA TYR A 24 19.11 -1.20 66.25
C TYR A 24 19.58 -0.83 64.84
N MET A 25 18.67 -0.50 63.93
CA MET A 25 19.02 -0.13 62.55
C MET A 25 19.82 1.18 62.48
N LYS A 26 19.56 2.15 63.37
CA LYS A 26 20.35 3.38 63.48
C LYS A 26 21.79 3.08 63.87
N ASN A 27 21.98 2.24 64.89
CA ASN A 27 23.31 1.83 65.36
C ASN A 27 24.05 0.97 64.33
N TYR A 28 23.34 0.06 63.65
CA TYR A 28 23.90 -0.73 62.54
C TYR A 28 24.39 0.16 61.39
N ARG A 29 23.61 1.17 60.99
CA ARG A 29 23.99 2.13 59.93
C ARG A 29 25.16 3.01 60.32
N ALA A 30 25.28 3.38 61.60
CA ALA A 30 26.40 4.19 62.09
C ALA A 30 27.74 3.43 62.06
N LYS A 31 27.70 2.10 62.20
CA LYS A 31 28.89 1.22 62.15
C LYS A 31 29.19 0.68 60.74
N GLN A 32 28.43 1.08 59.73
CA GLN A 32 28.54 0.53 58.36
C GLN A 32 29.71 1.17 57.59
N SER A 33 30.53 0.36 56.91
CA SER A 33 31.60 0.87 56.04
C SER A 33 31.04 1.66 54.84
N LYS A 34 31.87 2.51 54.21
CA LYS A 34 31.45 3.28 53.03
C LYS A 34 31.00 2.37 51.87
N GLN A 35 31.68 1.25 51.66
CA GLN A 35 31.33 0.28 50.61
C GLN A 35 30.03 -0.46 50.92
N ASP A 36 29.85 -0.95 52.14
CA ASP A 36 28.60 -1.62 52.53
C ASP A 36 27.41 -0.67 52.48
N ARG A 37 27.63 0.62 52.81
CA ARG A 37 26.61 1.67 52.69
C ARG A 37 26.23 1.87 51.23
N ALA A 38 27.20 1.93 50.32
CA ALA A 38 26.95 2.08 48.89
C ALA A 38 26.18 0.86 48.34
N TYR A 39 26.62 -0.35 48.67
CA TYR A 39 25.97 -1.59 48.26
C TYR A 39 24.52 -1.69 48.76
N ARG A 40 24.26 -1.37 50.04
CA ARG A 40 22.90 -1.33 50.58
C ARG A 40 22.03 -0.28 49.89
N LEU A 41 22.57 0.90 49.62
CA LEU A 41 21.82 1.95 48.92
C LEU A 41 21.51 1.55 47.47
N GLN A 42 22.40 0.82 46.82
CA GLN A 42 22.18 0.24 45.49
C GLN A 42 21.07 -0.81 45.52
N GLN A 43 21.13 -1.77 46.45
CA GLN A 43 20.08 -2.77 46.67
C GLN A 43 18.72 -2.12 46.96
N MET A 44 18.68 -1.07 47.79
CA MET A 44 17.45 -0.32 48.06
C MET A 44 16.92 0.41 46.82
N ARG A 45 17.79 0.97 45.97
CA ARG A 45 17.39 1.61 44.71
C ARG A 45 16.82 0.58 43.73
N GLN A 46 17.44 -0.58 43.67
CA GLN A 46 17.03 -1.69 42.79
C GLN A 46 15.66 -2.22 43.22
N HIS A 47 15.47 -2.48 44.51
CA HIS A 47 14.18 -2.89 45.06
C HIS A 47 13.09 -1.81 44.89
N ALA A 48 13.41 -0.54 45.13
CA ALA A 48 12.47 0.56 44.89
C ALA A 48 12.16 0.75 43.39
N SER A 49 13.07 0.35 42.50
CA SER A 49 12.84 0.33 41.05
C SER A 49 11.90 -0.80 40.66
N GLU A 50 12.09 -1.99 41.23
CA GLU A 50 11.22 -3.16 41.00
C GLU A 50 9.79 -2.89 41.47
N ILE A 51 9.62 -2.33 42.67
CA ILE A 51 8.30 -1.93 43.18
C ILE A 51 7.65 -0.92 42.23
N ARG A 52 8.40 0.11 41.77
CA ARG A 52 7.90 1.12 40.82
C ARG A 52 7.55 0.54 39.46
N ALA A 53 8.21 -0.54 39.03
CA ALA A 53 7.92 -1.21 37.77
C ALA A 53 6.58 -1.97 37.79
N THR A 54 6.16 -2.43 38.98
CA THR A 54 4.89 -3.15 39.18
C THR A 54 3.78 -2.27 39.80
N GLU A 55 4.07 -0.99 40.06
CA GLU A 55 3.17 -0.04 40.73
C GLU A 55 2.02 0.38 39.78
N THR A 56 0.77 0.25 40.23
CA THR A 56 -0.39 0.74 39.46
C THR A 56 -0.43 2.27 39.44
N LYS A 57 -1.10 2.86 38.44
CA LYS A 57 -1.16 4.32 38.26
C LYS A 57 -1.66 5.07 39.52
N GLN A 58 -2.70 4.54 40.18
CA GLN A 58 -3.24 5.11 41.44
C GLN A 58 -2.24 5.00 42.61
N ALA A 59 -1.52 3.88 42.74
CA ALA A 59 -0.52 3.72 43.79
C ALA A 59 0.66 4.69 43.60
N ARG A 60 1.07 4.93 42.35
CA ARG A 60 2.12 5.89 41.98
C ARG A 60 1.74 7.33 42.35
N GLU A 61 0.51 7.74 42.07
CA GLU A 61 0.01 9.09 42.39
C GLU A 61 -0.04 9.32 43.91
N ALA A 62 -0.57 8.35 44.67
CA ALA A 62 -0.59 8.42 46.13
C ALA A 62 0.83 8.51 46.74
N ARG A 63 1.80 7.75 46.20
CA ARG A 63 3.19 7.82 46.64
C ARG A 63 3.83 9.16 46.32
N LEU A 64 3.61 9.73 45.12
CA LEU A 64 4.16 11.02 44.74
C LEU A 64 3.61 12.16 45.61
N GLN A 65 2.32 12.11 45.95
CA GLN A 65 1.73 13.04 46.91
C GLN A 65 2.36 12.91 48.30
N GLN A 66 2.55 11.69 48.81
CA GLN A 66 3.24 11.47 50.09
C GLN A 66 4.69 11.95 50.08
N VAL A 67 5.44 11.73 48.99
CA VAL A 67 6.83 12.21 48.88
C VAL A 67 6.88 13.74 48.85
N SER A 68 5.95 14.38 48.13
CA SER A 68 5.84 15.85 48.08
C SER A 68 5.53 16.44 49.45
N GLN A 69 4.56 15.86 50.17
CA GLN A 69 4.22 16.26 51.54
C GLN A 69 5.40 16.08 52.48
N HIS A 70 6.09 14.94 52.43
CA HIS A 70 7.25 14.70 53.27
C HIS A 70 8.42 15.66 52.96
N ALA A 71 8.64 16.00 51.68
CA ALA A 71 9.64 16.99 51.31
C ALA A 71 9.25 18.42 51.73
N ALA A 72 7.96 18.73 51.83
CA ALA A 72 7.48 19.98 52.42
C ALA A 72 7.72 20.00 53.95
N GLU A 73 7.41 18.91 54.66
CA GLU A 73 7.66 18.78 56.10
C GLU A 73 9.15 18.88 56.45
N ILE A 74 10.03 18.26 55.65
CA ILE A 74 11.48 18.39 55.83
C ILE A 74 11.94 19.84 55.59
N ARG A 75 11.34 20.54 54.62
CA ARG A 75 11.65 21.96 54.36
C ARG A 75 11.19 22.87 55.48
N ASP A 76 10.06 22.56 56.12
CA ASP A 76 9.54 23.29 57.28
C ASP A 76 10.35 23.04 58.56
N THR A 77 11.05 21.90 58.63
CA THR A 77 11.91 21.53 59.77
C THR A 77 13.41 21.68 59.47
N GLU A 78 13.77 22.22 58.30
CA GLU A 78 15.15 22.44 57.86
C GLU A 78 15.79 23.56 58.70
N SER A 79 16.94 23.29 59.32
CA SER A 79 17.66 24.33 60.06
C SER A 79 18.16 25.43 59.10
N GLU A 80 18.29 26.67 59.58
CA GLU A 80 18.77 27.77 58.73
C GLU A 80 20.16 27.49 58.13
N GLN A 81 21.02 26.76 58.86
CA GLN A 81 22.35 26.36 58.38
C GLN A 81 22.26 25.35 57.23
N ASP A 82 21.39 24.34 57.33
CA ASP A 82 21.20 23.34 56.27
C ASP A 82 20.56 23.98 55.02
N ARG A 83 19.60 24.88 55.23
CA ARG A 83 18.97 25.68 54.16
C ARG A 83 20.00 26.55 53.44
N ALA A 84 20.88 27.22 54.19
CA ALA A 84 21.94 28.04 53.63
C ALA A 84 22.95 27.22 52.84
N TYR A 85 23.38 26.06 53.36
CA TYR A 85 24.30 25.16 52.67
C TYR A 85 23.72 24.63 51.35
N ARG A 86 22.44 24.22 51.36
CA ARG A 86 21.73 23.79 50.15
C ARG A 86 21.62 24.90 49.11
N LEU A 87 21.26 26.11 49.53
CA LEU A 87 21.16 27.28 48.65
C LEU A 87 22.54 27.70 48.09
N GLN A 88 23.60 27.60 48.88
CA GLN A 88 24.97 27.87 48.44
C GLN A 88 25.43 26.87 47.38
N GLN A 89 25.20 25.57 47.59
CA GLN A 89 25.47 24.54 46.59
C GLN A 89 24.67 24.72 45.30
N MET A 90 23.44 25.21 45.40
CA MET A 90 22.61 25.53 44.24
C MET A 90 23.14 26.76 43.49
N ARG A 91 23.58 27.80 44.21
CA ARG A 91 24.18 29.01 43.61
C ARG A 91 25.51 28.71 42.90
N GLN A 92 26.37 27.89 43.48
CA GLN A 92 27.63 27.47 42.86
C GLN A 92 27.39 26.70 41.56
N ARG A 93 26.47 25.72 41.56
CA ARG A 93 26.06 25.00 40.33
C ARG A 93 25.51 25.93 39.24
N ASN A 94 24.69 26.90 39.63
CA ASN A 94 24.11 27.86 38.67
C ASN A 94 25.15 28.83 38.10
N ALA A 95 26.13 29.26 38.89
CA ALA A 95 27.21 30.14 38.44
C ALA A 95 28.15 29.44 37.44
N GLU A 96 28.49 28.18 37.70
CA GLU A 96 29.31 27.36 36.81
C GLU A 96 28.61 27.10 35.47
N SER A 97 27.30 26.83 35.50
CA SER A 97 26.47 26.70 34.29
C SER A 97 26.44 27.98 33.43
N ARG A 98 26.37 29.16 34.05
CA ARG A 98 26.37 30.45 33.34
C ARG A 98 27.73 30.78 32.70
N ARG A 99 28.83 30.44 33.37
CA ARG A 99 30.19 30.66 32.84
C ARG A 99 30.47 29.82 31.58
N LEU A 100 30.05 28.55 31.58
CA LEU A 100 30.16 27.65 30.43
C LEU A 100 29.33 28.11 29.22
N SER A 101 28.16 28.70 29.47
CA SER A 101 27.27 29.23 28.42
C SER A 101 27.90 30.41 27.65
N ARG A 102 28.51 31.37 28.36
CA ARG A 102 29.08 32.60 27.78
C ARG A 102 30.30 32.36 26.89
N ALA A 103 31.20 31.46 27.31
CA ALA A 103 32.39 31.09 26.52
C ALA A 103 32.01 30.40 25.19
N SER A 104 30.89 29.65 25.16
CA SER A 104 30.43 28.98 23.95
C SER A 104 29.83 29.92 22.91
N ILE A 105 29.25 31.07 23.30
CA ILE A 105 28.61 31.98 22.35
C ILE A 105 29.63 32.69 21.45
N THR A 106 30.79 33.05 21.98
CA THR A 106 31.85 33.71 21.20
C THR A 106 32.50 32.76 20.19
N GLY A 107 32.75 31.50 20.59
CA GLY A 107 33.26 30.47 19.67
C GLY A 107 32.26 30.12 18.55
N PHE A 108 30.96 30.17 18.85
CA PHE A 108 29.88 29.93 17.89
C PHE A 108 29.91 30.94 16.75
N MET A 109 30.00 32.23 17.11
CA MET A 109 29.99 33.33 16.14
C MET A 109 31.24 33.32 15.24
N GLN A 110 32.38 32.82 15.73
CA GLN A 110 33.58 32.66 14.91
C GLN A 110 33.48 31.48 13.93
N ALA A 111 32.83 30.38 14.32
CA ALA A 111 32.65 29.19 13.47
C ALA A 111 31.68 29.41 12.31
N ILE A 112 30.63 30.22 12.50
CA ILE A 112 29.65 30.58 11.46
C ILE A 112 30.32 31.26 10.24
N ASN A 113 31.45 31.94 10.44
CA ASN A 113 32.08 32.76 9.41
C ASN A 113 33.14 32.02 8.56
N LYS A 114 33.30 30.69 8.69
CA LYS A 114 34.24 29.88 7.87
C LYS A 114 33.48 28.89 6.98
N PHE A 115 33.42 29.14 5.67
CA PHE A 115 32.69 28.31 4.69
C PHE A 115 33.62 27.41 3.84
N CYS A 116 33.06 26.35 3.24
CA CYS A 116 33.74 25.50 2.26
C CYS A 116 33.50 26.02 0.83
N ASP A 117 34.24 27.06 0.45
CA ASP A 117 34.08 27.77 -0.83
C ASP A 117 35.00 27.27 -1.94
N LYS A 118 35.99 26.40 -1.63
CA LYS A 118 36.94 25.89 -2.63
C LYS A 118 36.41 24.64 -3.29
N ILE A 119 36.59 24.50 -4.60
CA ILE A 119 36.09 23.35 -5.37
C ILE A 119 37.28 22.57 -5.93
N CYS A 120 37.28 21.25 -5.74
CA CYS A 120 38.24 20.36 -6.37
C CYS A 120 37.93 20.22 -7.87
N GLU A 121 38.88 20.49 -8.75
CA GLU A 121 38.69 20.48 -10.21
C GLU A 121 38.50 19.07 -10.79
N VAL A 122 38.88 18.02 -10.06
CA VAL A 122 38.73 16.63 -10.52
C VAL A 122 37.37 16.02 -10.13
N CYS A 123 36.96 16.15 -8.87
CA CYS A 123 35.76 15.49 -8.33
C CYS A 123 34.65 16.46 -7.90
N THR A 124 34.79 17.75 -8.20
CA THR A 124 33.86 18.85 -7.90
C THR A 124 33.46 18.99 -6.41
N LYS A 125 34.14 18.28 -5.50
CA LYS A 125 33.92 18.36 -4.05
C LYS A 125 34.23 19.76 -3.52
N ARG A 126 33.26 20.35 -2.80
CA ARG A 126 33.47 21.55 -1.98
C ARG A 126 34.35 21.23 -0.77
N CYS A 127 35.37 22.05 -0.57
CA CYS A 127 36.47 21.85 0.36
C CYS A 127 36.73 23.15 1.13
N TYR A 128 37.17 23.02 2.38
CA TYR A 128 37.76 24.15 3.09
C TYR A 128 39.15 24.48 2.52
N GLN A 129 39.62 25.70 2.77
CA GLN A 129 40.94 26.18 2.31
C GLN A 129 42.09 25.20 2.64
N HIS A 130 42.04 24.52 3.79
CA HIS A 130 43.07 23.57 4.23
C HIS A 130 42.95 22.16 3.61
N GLN A 131 41.88 21.88 2.86
CA GLN A 131 41.60 20.55 2.28
C GLN A 131 41.96 20.45 0.79
N ILE A 132 42.41 21.57 0.19
CA ILE A 132 42.84 21.65 -1.20
C ILE A 132 44.36 21.79 -1.32
N SER A 133 44.89 21.29 -2.41
CA SER A 133 46.30 21.42 -2.80
C SER A 133 46.39 21.72 -4.29
N ARG A 134 47.45 22.41 -4.70
CA ARG A 134 47.79 22.56 -6.12
C ARG A 134 48.57 21.34 -6.60
N TRP A 135 48.22 20.80 -7.75
CA TRP A 135 48.88 19.66 -8.39
C TRP A 135 49.25 20.02 -9.83
N THR A 136 50.51 19.76 -10.22
CA THR A 136 51.02 20.06 -11.56
C THR A 136 50.58 18.97 -12.53
N VAL A 137 50.06 19.37 -13.69
CA VAL A 137 49.54 18.42 -14.69
C VAL A 137 50.69 17.73 -15.42
N ASP A 138 50.76 16.40 -15.29
CA ASP A 138 51.61 15.53 -16.09
C ASP A 138 50.74 14.60 -16.95
N THR A 139 50.75 14.84 -18.26
CA THR A 139 49.94 14.09 -19.23
C THR A 139 50.48 12.69 -19.50
N LYS A 140 51.73 12.38 -19.13
CA LYS A 140 52.30 11.03 -19.26
C LYS A 140 51.78 10.08 -18.18
N THR A 141 51.50 10.58 -16.98
CA THR A 141 51.03 9.76 -15.85
C THR A 141 49.50 9.73 -15.70
N ALA A 142 48.77 10.63 -16.37
CA ALA A 142 47.31 10.71 -16.29
C ALA A 142 46.65 10.88 -17.68
N PRO A 143 46.78 9.87 -18.58
CA PRO A 143 46.28 9.96 -19.96
C PRO A 143 44.75 10.06 -20.04
N TYR A 144 44.04 9.63 -19.01
CA TYR A 144 42.57 9.67 -18.88
C TYR A 144 42.02 11.05 -18.51
N LEU A 145 42.87 12.06 -18.28
CA LEU A 145 42.39 13.43 -18.01
C LEU A 145 41.63 13.97 -19.25
N PRO A 146 40.47 14.64 -19.06
CA PRO A 146 39.80 15.36 -20.12
C PRO A 146 40.73 16.39 -20.76
N ASN A 147 40.54 16.66 -22.05
CA ASN A 147 41.38 17.61 -22.80
C ASN A 147 41.40 19.00 -22.15
N GLU A 148 40.27 19.41 -21.57
CA GLU A 148 40.10 20.68 -20.82
C GLU A 148 41.05 20.79 -19.62
N LEU A 149 41.31 19.69 -18.90
CA LEU A 149 42.21 19.67 -17.75
C LEU A 149 43.67 19.46 -18.16
N LYS A 150 43.92 18.73 -19.25
CA LYS A 150 45.28 18.51 -19.80
C LYS A 150 45.97 19.80 -20.22
N GLN A 151 45.20 20.81 -20.61
CA GLN A 151 45.71 22.11 -21.04
C GLN A 151 46.09 23.04 -19.88
N ARG A 152 45.72 22.70 -18.63
CA ARG A 152 46.06 23.51 -17.45
C ARG A 152 47.43 23.12 -16.91
N ASN A 153 48.22 24.09 -16.45
CA ASN A 153 49.51 23.80 -15.81
C ASN A 153 49.35 23.27 -14.38
N LEU A 154 48.31 23.73 -13.66
CA LEU A 154 48.06 23.41 -12.25
C LEU A 154 46.56 23.19 -12.03
N LEU A 155 46.22 22.20 -11.21
CA LEU A 155 44.87 21.90 -10.75
C LEU A 155 44.77 22.04 -9.23
N VAL A 156 43.70 22.66 -8.77
CA VAL A 156 43.25 22.67 -7.37
C VAL A 156 42.50 21.37 -7.11
N VAL A 157 43.09 20.50 -6.32
CA VAL A 157 42.56 19.17 -6.05
C VAL A 157 42.42 18.91 -4.56
N CYS A 158 41.38 18.17 -4.17
CA CYS A 158 41.30 17.63 -2.81
C CYS A 158 42.38 16.57 -2.59
N ASN A 159 42.72 16.30 -1.33
CA ASN A 159 43.76 15.32 -0.99
C ASN A 159 43.55 13.95 -1.65
N ARG A 160 42.30 13.47 -1.74
CA ARG A 160 41.96 12.19 -2.39
C ARG A 160 42.35 12.17 -3.87
N CYS A 161 41.98 13.21 -4.61
CA CYS A 161 42.28 13.32 -6.03
C CYS A 161 43.77 13.52 -6.27
N LYS A 162 44.44 14.29 -5.42
CA LYS A 162 45.91 14.42 -5.44
C LYS A 162 46.60 13.07 -5.31
N THR A 163 46.20 12.26 -4.32
CA THR A 163 46.78 10.93 -4.09
C THR A 163 46.58 10.02 -5.30
N HIS A 164 45.37 10.00 -5.91
CA HIS A 164 45.10 9.18 -7.09
C HIS A 164 45.89 9.67 -8.31
N LEU A 165 45.92 10.97 -8.59
CA LEU A 165 46.68 11.55 -9.70
C LEU A 165 48.19 11.35 -9.57
N SER A 166 48.69 11.24 -8.33
CA SER A 166 50.09 10.93 -8.06
C SER A 166 50.39 9.43 -8.09
N SER A 167 49.36 8.57 -8.27
CA SER A 167 49.53 7.12 -8.41
C SER A 167 49.73 6.75 -9.89
N LYS A 168 50.53 5.72 -10.19
CA LYS A 168 50.79 5.25 -11.57
C LYS A 168 49.58 4.55 -12.24
N LYS A 169 48.36 4.85 -11.80
CA LYS A 169 47.13 4.25 -12.35
C LYS A 169 46.83 4.87 -13.70
N ASN A 170 46.38 4.06 -14.64
CA ASN A 170 45.97 4.47 -16.00
C ASN A 170 44.46 4.71 -16.14
N ILE A 171 43.71 4.67 -15.02
CA ILE A 171 42.26 4.88 -14.96
C ILE A 171 41.90 6.12 -14.16
N ALA A 172 40.78 6.74 -14.53
CA ALA A 172 40.27 7.93 -13.86
C ALA A 172 39.97 7.66 -12.37
N PRO A 173 40.11 8.66 -11.48
CA PRO A 173 39.60 8.57 -10.12
C PRO A 173 38.12 8.22 -10.14
N SER A 174 37.66 7.27 -9.31
CA SER A 174 36.27 6.78 -9.36
C SER A 174 35.19 7.84 -9.18
N LYS A 175 35.53 8.98 -8.56
CA LYS A 175 34.65 10.14 -8.35
C LYS A 175 34.99 11.34 -9.23
N SER A 176 35.76 11.16 -10.30
CA SER A 176 35.98 12.26 -11.24
C SER A 176 34.68 12.60 -11.94
N TYR A 177 34.44 13.90 -12.21
CA TYR A 177 33.18 14.34 -12.79
C TYR A 177 32.90 13.69 -14.16
N TRP A 178 33.96 13.34 -14.89
CA TRP A 178 33.88 12.70 -16.20
C TRP A 178 33.79 11.16 -16.17
N ASN A 179 33.86 10.53 -14.99
CA ASN A 179 33.75 9.07 -14.87
C ASN A 179 32.33 8.61 -14.47
N ASN A 180 31.37 9.53 -14.33
CA ASN A 180 29.95 9.25 -14.03
C ASN A 180 29.68 8.25 -12.88
N LEU A 181 30.62 8.10 -11.93
CA LEU A 181 30.58 7.07 -10.88
C LEU A 181 30.43 5.63 -11.42
N ASP A 182 30.80 5.37 -12.67
CA ASP A 182 30.76 4.05 -13.27
C ASP A 182 31.68 3.08 -12.48
N PRO A 183 31.13 2.08 -11.77
CA PRO A 183 31.93 1.12 -11.01
C PRO A 183 32.58 0.05 -11.90
N GLY A 184 32.30 0.05 -13.21
CA GLY A 184 32.66 -1.00 -14.16
C GLY A 184 31.65 -2.16 -14.18
N SER A 185 31.85 -3.11 -15.09
CA SER A 185 31.03 -4.32 -15.22
C SER A 185 31.15 -5.23 -14.00
N ILE A 186 30.02 -5.67 -13.43
CA ILE A 186 29.98 -6.66 -12.35
C ILE A 186 30.21 -8.05 -12.95
N PRO A 187 31.17 -8.85 -12.44
CA PRO A 187 31.40 -10.21 -12.92
C PRO A 187 30.20 -11.12 -12.68
N GLU A 188 29.92 -12.04 -13.61
CA GLU A 188 28.78 -12.97 -13.55
C GLU A 188 28.72 -13.76 -12.23
N VAL A 189 29.87 -14.24 -11.74
CA VAL A 189 29.97 -14.99 -10.47
C VAL A 189 29.51 -14.19 -9.23
N ILE A 190 29.54 -12.86 -9.30
CA ILE A 190 29.02 -11.97 -8.24
C ILE A 190 27.57 -11.58 -8.54
N ALA A 191 27.22 -11.37 -9.80
CA ALA A 191 25.87 -11.03 -10.24
C ALA A 191 24.84 -12.14 -9.96
N GLU A 192 25.27 -13.41 -9.94
CA GLU A 192 24.43 -14.59 -9.74
C GLU A 192 24.05 -14.90 -8.27
N LEU A 193 24.58 -14.13 -7.31
CA LEU A 193 24.33 -14.32 -5.88
C LEU A 193 22.99 -13.71 -5.46
N SER A 194 22.19 -14.48 -4.73
CA SER A 194 21.00 -14.00 -4.01
C SER A 194 21.37 -13.03 -2.88
N GLN A 195 20.39 -12.25 -2.40
CA GLN A 195 20.61 -11.33 -1.27
C GLN A 195 21.10 -12.03 0.00
N ALA A 196 20.69 -13.28 0.25
CA ALA A 196 21.18 -14.06 1.39
C ALA A 196 22.64 -14.47 1.19
N GLU A 197 23.00 -14.95 -0.01
CA GLU A 197 24.38 -15.33 -0.36
C GLU A 197 25.34 -14.13 -0.35
N GLN A 198 24.89 -12.96 -0.84
CA GLN A 198 25.66 -11.71 -0.78
C GLN A 198 25.98 -11.30 0.67
N ARG A 199 25.04 -11.49 1.60
CA ARG A 199 25.23 -11.17 3.03
C ARG A 199 26.19 -12.13 3.72
N VAL A 200 26.16 -13.42 3.35
CA VAL A 200 27.08 -14.44 3.87
C VAL A 200 28.54 -14.12 3.53
N ILE A 201 28.78 -13.51 2.37
CA ILE A 201 30.13 -13.11 1.90
C ILE A 201 30.47 -11.64 2.20
N SER A 202 29.57 -10.87 2.81
CA SER A 202 29.80 -9.45 3.10
C SER A 202 30.79 -9.26 4.25
N ARG A 203 31.85 -8.49 4.01
CA ARG A 203 32.80 -8.10 5.07
C ARG A 203 32.15 -7.22 6.15
N ILE A 204 31.16 -6.38 5.80
CA ILE A 204 30.44 -5.48 6.71
C ILE A 204 28.93 -5.74 6.65
N ILE A 205 28.25 -5.84 7.81
CA ILE A 205 26.79 -5.96 7.90
C ILE A 205 26.24 -4.85 8.81
N PRO A 206 25.46 -3.90 8.30
CA PRO A 206 24.80 -2.90 9.15
C PRO A 206 23.54 -3.49 9.80
N PHE A 207 23.41 -3.35 11.12
CA PHE A 207 22.19 -3.71 11.86
C PHE A 207 21.45 -2.45 12.33
N VAL A 208 20.13 -2.38 12.13
CA VAL A 208 19.28 -1.26 12.57
C VAL A 208 18.02 -1.79 13.25
N LYS A 209 17.76 -1.35 14.49
CA LYS A 209 16.55 -1.70 15.26
C LYS A 209 15.58 -0.53 15.30
N ILE A 210 14.43 -0.67 14.63
CA ILE A 210 13.39 0.36 14.50
C ILE A 210 12.22 0.04 15.43
N ILE A 211 11.72 1.04 16.16
CA ILE A 211 10.58 0.95 17.05
C ILE A 211 9.60 2.07 16.75
N LYS A 212 8.30 1.78 16.84
CA LYS A 212 7.25 2.80 16.72
C LYS A 212 6.98 3.43 18.09
N LEU A 213 7.11 4.75 18.20
CA LEU A 213 6.78 5.49 19.42
C LEU A 213 5.27 5.55 19.62
N SER A 214 4.83 5.49 20.88
CA SER A 214 3.42 5.63 21.25
C SER A 214 2.94 7.07 21.08
N GLY A 215 2.01 7.28 20.15
CA GLY A 215 1.31 8.53 19.83
C GLY A 215 0.41 8.31 18.61
N ILE A 216 -0.68 9.08 18.46
CA ILE A 216 -1.76 8.84 17.48
C ILE A 216 -1.26 8.73 16.02
N PHE A 217 -0.14 9.36 15.67
CA PHE A 217 0.47 9.29 14.32
C PHE A 217 1.75 8.44 14.24
N GLY A 218 2.13 7.75 15.32
CA GLY A 218 3.18 6.72 15.35
C GLY A 218 4.46 7.03 14.57
N GLN A 219 5.27 7.98 15.05
CA GLN A 219 6.63 8.16 14.50
C GLN A 219 7.52 6.96 14.84
N TYR A 220 8.37 6.57 13.90
CA TYR A 220 9.39 5.56 14.12
C TYR A 220 10.64 6.20 14.76
N CYS A 221 11.19 5.55 15.79
CA CYS A 221 12.46 5.87 16.40
C CYS A 221 13.36 4.62 16.44
N PHE A 222 14.64 4.77 16.75
CA PHE A 222 15.53 3.63 17.00
C PHE A 222 15.54 3.30 18.51
N ARG A 223 15.66 2.03 18.92
CA ARG A 223 15.86 1.64 20.34
C ARG A 223 16.98 0.61 20.47
N GLY A 224 17.81 0.78 21.50
CA GLY A 224 19.06 0.05 21.70
C GLY A 224 20.23 1.02 21.60
N GLN A 225 21.48 0.54 21.71
CA GLN A 225 22.69 1.34 21.49
C GLN A 225 22.79 1.71 19.99
N ALA A 226 21.85 2.53 19.51
CA ALA A 226 21.96 3.20 18.24
C ALA A 226 22.84 4.41 18.49
N VAL A 227 24.13 4.26 18.23
CA VAL A 227 25.03 5.39 18.19
C VAL A 227 25.46 5.63 16.76
N LEU A 228 25.09 6.80 16.22
CA LEU A 228 25.83 7.40 15.11
C LEU A 228 27.02 8.12 15.72
N PHE A 229 28.09 7.38 15.97
CA PHE A 229 29.41 7.99 16.07
C PHE A 229 29.93 8.21 14.65
N ALA A 230 30.68 9.28 14.42
CA ALA A 230 31.71 9.22 13.40
C ALA A 230 32.77 8.25 13.92
N GLN A 231 32.51 6.95 13.78
CA GLN A 231 33.50 5.93 14.05
C GLN A 231 34.50 6.00 12.90
N ASP A 232 35.79 5.92 13.22
CA ASP A 232 36.79 5.81 12.19
C ASP A 232 36.45 4.57 11.35
N VAL A 233 36.15 4.76 10.07
CA VAL A 233 35.82 3.65 9.17
C VAL A 233 36.98 2.65 9.15
N PHE A 234 38.21 3.10 9.42
CA PHE A 234 39.38 2.24 9.60
C PHE A 234 39.24 1.26 10.77
N GLU A 235 38.65 1.64 11.91
CA GLU A 235 38.46 0.72 13.05
C GLU A 235 37.46 -0.41 12.74
N VAL A 236 36.43 -0.12 11.93
CA VAL A 236 35.44 -1.10 11.44
C VAL A 236 35.98 -1.91 10.25
N THR A 237 36.91 -1.34 9.47
CA THR A 237 37.54 -2.01 8.31
C THR A 237 38.83 -2.77 8.64
N GLU A 238 39.47 -2.53 9.77
CA GLU A 238 40.64 -3.29 10.25
C GLU A 238 40.23 -4.48 11.13
N ASN A 239 39.02 -4.45 11.72
CA ASN A 239 38.42 -5.58 12.44
C ASN A 239 37.40 -6.35 11.57
N LEU A 240 37.63 -6.41 10.26
CA LEU A 240 36.81 -7.24 9.37
C LEU A 240 37.05 -8.72 9.70
N PRO A 241 36.05 -9.60 9.57
CA PRO A 241 36.31 -11.02 9.70
C PRO A 241 37.27 -11.43 8.60
N ASN A 242 38.42 -11.93 9.02
CA ASN A 242 39.40 -12.53 8.12
C ASN A 242 38.97 -13.93 7.68
N MET A 243 37.83 -14.45 8.17
CA MET A 243 37.34 -15.79 7.86
C MET A 243 35.91 -15.71 7.31
N LEU A 244 35.71 -16.16 6.07
CA LEU A 244 34.42 -16.22 5.37
C LEU A 244 34.29 -17.59 4.66
N PRO A 245 33.07 -18.10 4.36
CA PRO A 245 31.75 -17.51 4.64
C PRO A 245 31.42 -17.50 6.14
N ARG A 246 30.56 -16.57 6.58
CA ARG A 246 30.11 -16.55 7.98
C ARG A 246 29.18 -17.73 8.26
N THR A 247 29.29 -18.34 9.45
CA THR A 247 28.29 -19.32 9.91
C THR A 247 26.93 -18.66 10.08
N THR A 248 25.85 -19.42 10.01
CA THR A 248 24.47 -18.97 10.29
C THR A 248 24.40 -18.25 11.65
N ASN A 249 25.06 -18.80 12.68
CA ASN A 249 25.12 -18.16 14.01
C ASN A 249 26.00 -16.88 14.06
N ASN A 250 27.05 -16.77 13.24
CA ASN A 250 27.96 -15.61 13.23
C ASN A 250 27.59 -14.51 12.22
N ALA A 251 26.71 -14.80 11.25
CA ALA A 251 26.19 -13.84 10.29
C ALA A 251 25.13 -12.91 10.91
N GLY A 252 24.71 -13.19 12.15
CA GLY A 252 23.48 -12.66 12.69
C GLY A 252 22.34 -13.08 11.78
N ILE A 253 21.91 -14.36 11.88
CA ILE A 253 20.58 -14.72 11.41
C ILE A 253 19.63 -13.67 12.00
N VAL A 254 19.07 -12.84 11.12
CA VAL A 254 17.90 -12.08 11.47
C VAL A 254 16.79 -13.11 11.48
N VAL A 255 16.57 -13.72 12.65
CA VAL A 255 15.22 -14.06 13.03
C VAL A 255 14.54 -12.69 13.06
N ILE A 256 13.85 -12.32 11.99
CA ILE A 256 12.75 -11.38 12.16
C ILE A 256 11.75 -12.24 12.91
N THR A 257 11.91 -12.37 14.22
CA THR A 257 10.73 -12.42 15.05
C THR A 257 10.34 -10.95 15.03
N GLU A 258 9.37 -10.60 14.18
CA GLU A 258 8.43 -9.61 14.67
C GLU A 258 7.95 -10.23 15.98
N ARG A 259 8.50 -9.74 17.08
CA ARG A 259 7.77 -9.50 18.31
C ARG A 259 7.64 -8.00 18.35
N LEU A 260 6.79 -7.49 17.46
CA LEU A 260 5.91 -6.41 17.89
C LEU A 260 5.17 -6.97 19.10
N GLU A 261 4.91 -6.16 20.12
CA GLU A 261 3.78 -6.51 20.98
C GLU A 261 2.59 -6.76 20.01
N ASN A 262 2.24 -8.05 19.87
CA ASN A 262 1.16 -8.63 19.05
C ASN A 262 1.42 -9.15 17.60
N ILE A 263 2.65 -9.41 17.14
CA ILE A 263 2.85 -10.27 15.93
C ILE A 263 3.97 -11.27 16.21
N ASN A 264 3.84 -12.53 15.77
CA ASN A 264 4.86 -13.60 15.80
C ASN A 264 4.97 -14.19 14.38
N VAL A 265 5.85 -13.67 13.51
CA VAL A 265 6.10 -14.26 12.17
C VAL A 265 7.59 -14.28 11.90
N THR A 266 8.10 -15.42 11.39
CA THR A 266 9.51 -15.64 10.99
C THR A 266 9.59 -15.92 9.48
N ARG A 267 10.62 -15.39 8.76
CA ARG A 267 10.87 -15.66 7.32
C ARG A 267 12.14 -16.50 7.12
N GLN A 268 12.16 -17.38 6.12
CA GLN A 268 13.23 -18.35 5.82
C GLN A 268 13.95 -18.00 4.49
N PHE A 269 15.26 -18.31 4.38
CA PHE A 269 16.07 -18.11 3.16
C PHE A 269 16.96 -19.34 2.88
N SER A 270 17.11 -19.72 1.61
CA SER A 270 18.01 -20.79 1.15
C SER A 270 19.28 -20.21 0.53
N VAL A 271 20.44 -20.82 0.80
CA VAL A 271 21.77 -20.38 0.34
C VAL A 271 22.46 -21.52 -0.39
N CYS A 272 22.90 -21.30 -1.63
CA CYS A 272 23.68 -22.26 -2.41
C CYS A 272 25.16 -22.18 -2.03
N ARG A 273 25.67 -23.26 -1.41
CA ARG A 273 27.07 -23.40 -1.04
C ARG A 273 28.00 -23.11 -2.23
N GLN A 274 27.79 -23.74 -3.37
CA GLN A 274 28.70 -23.61 -4.52
C GLN A 274 28.84 -22.15 -5.00
N LYS A 275 27.74 -21.41 -5.09
CA LYS A 275 27.75 -20.00 -5.51
C LYS A 275 28.55 -19.11 -4.54
N VAL A 276 28.33 -19.31 -3.24
CA VAL A 276 29.05 -18.59 -2.18
C VAL A 276 30.56 -18.80 -2.27
N TYR A 277 31.02 -20.04 -2.42
CA TYR A 277 32.45 -20.33 -2.52
C TYR A 277 33.05 -19.84 -3.84
N ASN A 278 32.36 -20.01 -4.97
CA ASN A 278 32.82 -19.49 -6.27
C ASN A 278 33.03 -17.97 -6.21
N ALA A 279 32.08 -17.24 -5.61
CA ALA A 279 32.19 -15.80 -5.43
C ALA A 279 33.33 -15.41 -4.48
N LEU A 280 33.54 -16.12 -3.36
CA LEU A 280 34.64 -15.85 -2.44
C LEU A 280 36.00 -16.09 -3.10
N TYR A 281 36.19 -17.19 -3.83
CA TYR A 281 37.43 -17.44 -4.56
C TYR A 281 37.69 -16.34 -5.59
N TRP A 282 36.65 -15.91 -6.31
CA TRP A 282 36.76 -14.82 -7.26
C TRP A 282 37.13 -13.50 -6.56
N LEU A 283 36.49 -13.18 -5.43
CA LEU A 283 36.75 -11.96 -4.67
C LEU A 283 38.16 -11.94 -4.07
N VAL A 284 38.65 -13.04 -3.50
CA VAL A 284 40.02 -13.13 -2.96
C VAL A 284 41.05 -12.89 -4.07
N ALA A 285 40.82 -13.47 -5.26
CA ALA A 285 41.72 -13.33 -6.39
C ALA A 285 41.69 -11.93 -7.03
N ASN A 286 40.51 -11.30 -7.11
CA ASN A 286 40.29 -10.12 -7.96
C ASN A 286 39.93 -8.83 -7.21
N ASN A 287 39.53 -8.90 -5.94
CA ASN A 287 39.15 -7.74 -5.14
C ASN A 287 40.20 -7.45 -4.05
N PRO A 288 40.92 -6.32 -4.12
CA PRO A 288 41.91 -5.94 -3.10
C PRO A 288 41.38 -5.93 -1.67
N LEU A 289 40.08 -5.68 -1.49
CA LEU A 289 39.40 -5.68 -0.20
C LEU A 289 39.02 -7.08 0.28
N TYR A 290 39.40 -8.15 -0.40
CA TYR A 290 39.16 -9.53 0.05
C TYR A 290 40.47 -10.34 0.07
N LYS A 291 41.63 -9.71 -0.19
CA LYS A 291 42.93 -10.41 -0.26
C LYS A 291 43.36 -11.05 1.06
N ASP A 292 42.92 -10.49 2.18
CA ASP A 292 43.17 -10.94 3.54
C ASP A 292 42.08 -11.88 4.08
N VAL A 293 41.11 -12.25 3.25
CA VAL A 293 40.05 -13.21 3.61
C VAL A 293 40.57 -14.64 3.42
N THR A 294 40.55 -15.38 4.52
CA THR A 294 40.72 -16.83 4.59
C THR A 294 39.37 -17.49 4.35
N ILE A 295 39.32 -18.46 3.44
CA ILE A 295 38.10 -19.19 3.12
C ILE A 295 38.00 -20.42 4.02
N ASP A 296 37.03 -20.47 4.93
CA ASP A 296 36.79 -21.64 5.77
C ASP A 296 35.96 -22.68 5.00
N GLN A 297 36.61 -23.78 4.62
CA GLN A 297 35.97 -24.87 3.87
C GLN A 297 35.13 -25.81 4.77
N ASN A 298 35.29 -25.73 6.08
CA ASN A 298 34.68 -26.64 7.05
C ASN A 298 33.41 -26.09 7.70
N VAL A 299 32.96 -24.89 7.31
CA VAL A 299 31.67 -24.35 7.76
C VAL A 299 30.54 -25.30 7.32
N ALA A 300 29.89 -25.91 8.31
CA ALA A 300 28.67 -26.68 8.13
C ALA A 300 27.53 -25.73 7.79
N ILE A 301 27.18 -25.63 6.51
CA ILE A 301 25.94 -25.03 6.04
C ILE A 301 24.98 -26.22 5.89
N ASN A 302 24.46 -26.72 7.01
CA ASN A 302 23.63 -27.93 7.00
C ASN A 302 22.21 -27.60 6.52
N GLU A 303 21.60 -28.52 5.76
CA GLU A 303 20.21 -28.40 5.32
C GLU A 303 19.19 -28.43 6.48
N GLU A 304 19.61 -28.82 7.69
CA GLU A 304 18.74 -28.99 8.86
C GLU A 304 18.58 -27.76 9.76
N ASP A 305 19.22 -26.62 9.46
CA ASP A 305 19.04 -25.35 10.21
C ASP A 305 17.69 -24.65 9.92
N ILE A 306 16.65 -25.42 9.55
CA ILE A 306 15.33 -24.96 9.12
C ILE A 306 14.32 -25.08 10.27
N ILE A 307 13.92 -23.97 10.88
CA ILE A 307 12.84 -23.95 11.90
C ILE A 307 11.49 -23.58 11.27
N ARG A 308 10.46 -24.43 11.45
CA ARG A 308 9.06 -24.27 10.97
C ARG A 308 8.12 -23.80 12.10
N VAL A 309 7.24 -22.79 11.91
CA VAL A 309 6.18 -22.45 12.90
C VAL A 309 4.88 -21.87 12.31
N GLU A 310 3.76 -22.30 12.91
CA GLU A 310 2.32 -22.00 12.74
C GLU A 310 1.86 -20.60 13.29
N LYS A 311 0.61 -20.19 13.03
CA LYS A 311 0.03 -18.86 13.38
C LYS A 311 -0.93 -18.91 14.59
N ALA A 312 -0.86 -17.92 15.48
CA ALA A 312 -1.90 -17.60 16.48
C ALA A 312 -2.22 -16.08 16.51
N SER A 313 -3.48 -15.74 16.79
CA SER A 313 -4.20 -14.45 16.58
C SER A 313 -4.33 -13.57 17.83
N VAL A 314 -4.32 -12.22 17.71
CA VAL A 314 -4.67 -11.24 18.79
C VAL A 314 -5.26 -9.90 18.26
N GLU A 315 -6.24 -9.36 19.01
CA GLU A 315 -7.04 -8.12 18.88
C GLU A 315 -6.35 -6.83 19.42
N ILE A 316 -6.90 -5.62 19.13
CA ILE A 316 -6.36 -4.30 19.54
C ILE A 316 -7.42 -3.46 20.30
N ALA A 317 -7.02 -2.79 21.40
CA ALA A 317 -7.80 -1.77 22.12
C ALA A 317 -7.10 -0.38 22.10
N VAL A 318 -7.90 0.68 22.20
CA VAL A 318 -7.55 2.12 21.98
C VAL A 318 -7.74 2.91 23.28
N GLU A 319 -6.83 3.85 23.62
CA GLU A 319 -7.08 4.90 24.64
C GLU A 319 -6.48 6.29 24.28
N THR A 320 -7.14 7.33 24.80
CA THR A 320 -7.14 8.77 24.51
C THR A 320 -6.08 9.61 25.27
N ILE A 321 -5.78 10.83 24.78
CA ILE A 321 -4.72 11.75 25.26
C ILE A 321 -5.29 12.93 26.09
N GLU A 322 -4.67 13.27 27.22
CA GLU A 322 -4.89 14.51 28.00
C GLU A 322 -3.62 15.40 28.06
N GLU A 323 -3.79 16.74 28.14
CA GLU A 323 -2.73 17.76 28.19
C GLU A 323 -2.14 17.98 29.62
N PRO A 324 -0.83 18.26 29.78
CA PRO A 324 -0.19 18.34 31.09
C PRO A 324 -0.04 19.76 31.65
N THR A 325 -0.41 19.95 32.91
CA THR A 325 -0.12 21.14 33.73
C THR A 325 1.18 20.97 34.54
N GLY A 326 1.98 22.04 34.59
CA GLY A 326 2.89 22.44 35.69
C GLY A 326 3.92 21.44 36.23
N ASP A 327 5.20 21.71 35.93
CA ASP A 327 6.40 21.22 36.64
C ASP A 327 6.88 19.77 36.38
N ALA A 328 6.68 19.29 35.14
CA ALA A 328 7.39 18.12 34.64
C ALA A 328 8.79 18.53 34.13
N SER A 329 9.84 18.02 34.77
CA SER A 329 11.21 18.17 34.25
C SER A 329 11.26 17.70 32.80
N ALA A 330 11.75 18.53 31.88
CA ALA A 330 11.89 18.23 30.44
C ALA A 330 12.97 17.16 30.12
N TYR A 331 13.27 16.28 31.09
CA TYR A 331 14.26 15.23 31.03
C TYR A 331 13.55 13.88 31.09
N VAL A 332 13.79 13.05 30.07
CA VAL A 332 13.54 11.61 30.13
C VAL A 332 14.90 10.94 30.08
N GLU A 333 15.34 10.40 31.23
CA GLU A 333 16.55 9.60 31.32
C GLU A 333 16.21 8.18 30.86
N ILE A 334 16.87 7.73 29.78
CA ILE A 334 16.60 6.42 29.17
C ILE A 334 17.50 5.35 29.81
N SER A 335 18.73 5.76 30.19
CA SER A 335 19.70 4.98 30.96
C SER A 335 20.74 5.90 31.59
N ASP A 336 21.62 5.36 32.46
CA ASP A 336 22.74 6.08 33.10
C ASP A 336 23.71 6.76 32.10
N SER A 337 23.60 6.47 30.81
CA SER A 337 24.49 6.93 29.74
C SER A 337 23.79 7.74 28.62
N SER A 338 22.48 7.99 28.70
CA SER A 338 21.76 8.69 27.61
C SER A 338 20.61 9.58 28.09
N ARG A 339 20.55 10.81 27.55
CA ARG A 339 19.61 11.87 27.96
C ARG A 339 18.91 12.48 26.74
N ILE A 340 17.59 12.67 26.84
CA ILE A 340 16.81 13.47 25.88
C ILE A 340 16.57 14.86 26.45
N ILE A 341 16.84 15.89 25.65
CA ILE A 341 16.52 17.29 25.95
C ILE A 341 15.36 17.70 25.04
N ARG A 342 14.25 18.11 25.66
CA ARG A 342 13.08 18.62 24.92
C ARG A 342 13.08 20.15 24.93
N ALA A 343 12.80 20.75 23.77
CA ALA A 343 12.57 22.19 23.65
C ALA A 343 11.22 22.57 24.26
N SER A 344 11.07 23.81 24.71
CA SER A 344 9.83 24.33 25.29
C SER A 344 8.73 24.55 24.25
N TRP A 345 9.06 24.55 22.96
CA TRP A 345 8.12 24.77 21.86
C TRP A 345 8.52 23.96 20.63
N HIS A 346 7.55 23.64 19.78
CA HIS A 346 7.79 23.01 18.49
C HIS A 346 8.16 24.05 17.44
N GLN A 347 8.87 23.64 16.37
CA GLN A 347 9.38 24.52 15.31
C GLN A 347 8.31 25.29 14.51
N GLY A 348 7.03 24.89 14.63
CA GLY A 348 5.89 25.53 13.98
C GLY A 348 5.11 26.47 14.91
N ASN A 349 5.71 26.89 16.03
CA ASN A 349 5.06 27.81 16.95
C ASN A 349 5.23 29.25 16.44
N ASP A 350 4.19 29.75 15.76
CA ASP A 350 4.16 31.07 15.11
C ASP A 350 4.27 32.24 16.08
N LEU A 351 3.96 32.03 17.37
CA LEU A 351 4.11 33.06 18.42
C LEU A 351 5.57 33.24 18.83
N ILE A 352 6.40 32.19 18.69
CA ILE A 352 7.81 32.22 19.06
C ILE A 352 8.71 32.52 17.86
N PHE A 353 8.40 31.98 16.69
CA PHE A 353 9.17 32.17 15.46
C PHE A 353 8.51 33.21 14.56
N THR A 354 8.67 34.48 14.95
CA THR A 354 8.04 35.63 14.28
C THR A 354 8.69 36.03 12.96
N SER A 355 9.71 35.30 12.51
CA SER A 355 10.40 35.55 11.24
C SER A 355 9.56 35.29 9.99
N GLY A 356 8.36 34.72 10.15
CA GLY A 356 7.45 34.34 9.05
C GLY A 356 7.81 33.01 8.40
N PHE A 357 8.74 32.24 8.97
CA PHE A 357 9.22 30.97 8.44
C PHE A 357 9.01 29.78 9.37
N ALA A 358 8.07 29.87 10.32
CA ALA A 358 7.78 28.77 11.23
C ALA A 358 7.42 27.48 10.47
N GLY A 359 7.96 26.35 10.93
CA GLY A 359 7.77 25.03 10.34
C GLY A 359 8.71 24.66 9.19
N VAL A 360 9.47 25.60 8.60
CA VAL A 360 10.33 25.33 7.41
C VAL A 360 11.84 25.55 7.64
N GLN A 361 12.24 25.96 8.85
CA GLN A 361 13.61 26.31 9.21
C GLN A 361 14.42 25.16 9.84
N CYS A 362 13.92 23.92 9.75
CA CYS A 362 14.46 22.73 10.43
C CYS A 362 15.94 22.45 10.11
N CYS A 363 16.37 22.66 8.86
CA CYS A 363 17.75 22.47 8.44
C CYS A 363 18.69 23.50 9.08
N ALA A 364 18.27 24.76 9.19
CA ALA A 364 19.05 25.82 9.83
C ALA A 364 19.11 25.66 11.35
N MET A 365 18.02 25.19 11.98
CA MET A 365 18.02 24.79 13.39
C MET A 365 18.97 23.61 13.65
N THR A 366 19.04 22.65 12.74
CA THR A 366 19.99 21.54 12.81
C THR A 366 21.43 22.06 12.73
N LEU A 367 21.71 22.98 11.81
CA LEU A 367 23.02 23.62 11.68
C LEU A 367 23.41 24.39 12.95
N ALA A 368 22.49 25.15 13.54
CA ALA A 368 22.72 25.86 14.80
C ALA A 368 23.07 24.89 15.95
N ASN A 369 22.40 23.73 16.00
CA ASN A 369 22.72 22.68 16.98
C ASN A 369 24.10 22.06 16.74
N ILE A 370 24.44 21.71 15.49
CA ILE A 370 25.76 21.15 15.14
C ILE A 370 26.89 22.12 15.53
N LEU A 371 26.72 23.39 15.18
CA LEU A 371 27.68 24.44 15.52
C LEU A 371 27.79 24.62 17.03
N ARG A 372 26.68 24.60 17.78
CA ARG A 372 26.71 24.64 19.26
C ARG A 372 27.43 23.42 19.85
N ALA A 373 27.31 22.24 19.23
CA ALA A 373 27.91 21.01 19.75
C ALA A 373 29.44 21.02 19.60
N SER A 374 29.95 21.72 18.59
CA SER A 374 31.40 21.86 18.34
C SER A 374 32.15 22.69 19.40
N ILE A 375 31.42 23.42 20.25
CA ILE A 375 31.96 24.40 21.21
C ILE A 375 31.40 24.25 22.63
N LEU A 376 30.24 23.60 22.77
CA LEU A 376 29.63 23.24 24.04
C LEU A 376 29.13 21.82 23.93
N SER A 377 29.79 20.90 24.62
CA SER A 377 29.42 19.48 24.59
C SER A 377 27.92 19.30 24.89
N PRO A 378 27.19 18.48 24.12
CA PRO A 378 25.76 18.21 24.32
C PRO A 378 25.38 17.79 25.74
N GLN A 379 26.32 17.21 26.51
CA GLN A 379 26.09 16.82 27.90
C GLN A 379 25.76 17.98 28.85
N TYR A 380 26.10 19.22 28.48
CA TYR A 380 25.82 20.43 29.25
C TYR A 380 24.61 21.21 28.72
N TRP A 381 23.93 20.69 27.70
CA TRP A 381 22.78 21.37 27.13
C TRP A 381 21.58 21.28 28.07
N SER A 382 20.80 22.34 28.10
CA SER A 382 19.51 22.41 28.78
C SER A 382 18.42 22.74 27.77
N THR A 383 17.16 22.60 28.15
CA THR A 383 16.03 23.10 27.35
C THR A 383 16.22 24.55 26.91
N ASN A 384 16.80 25.40 27.76
CA ASN A 384 17.10 26.79 27.40
C ASN A 384 18.17 26.90 26.30
N ILE A 385 19.19 26.04 26.31
CA ILE A 385 20.22 26.00 25.25
C ILE A 385 19.60 25.50 23.94
N LEU A 386 18.74 24.50 23.99
CA LEU A 386 18.06 23.98 22.81
C LEU A 386 17.08 25.01 22.23
N ASN A 387 16.30 25.68 23.09
CA ASN A 387 15.42 26.79 22.72
C ASN A 387 16.21 27.92 22.04
N LEU A 388 17.37 28.29 22.58
CA LEU A 388 18.24 29.30 22.00
C LEU A 388 18.79 28.85 20.63
N ASN A 389 19.18 27.59 20.48
CA ASN A 389 19.63 27.05 19.20
C ASN A 389 18.51 27.06 18.15
N MET A 390 17.26 26.77 18.55
CA MET A 390 16.10 26.85 17.66
C MET A 390 15.86 28.28 17.19
N LEU A 391 15.87 29.27 18.09
CA LEU A 391 15.77 30.69 17.74
C LEU A 391 16.93 31.15 16.83
N THR A 392 18.14 30.67 17.11
CA THR A 392 19.33 30.98 16.31
C THR A 392 19.22 30.38 14.91
N GLY A 393 18.72 29.15 14.79
CA GLY A 393 18.47 28.51 13.51
C GLY A 393 17.41 29.22 12.68
N ASP A 394 16.35 29.70 13.32
CA ASP A 394 15.35 30.55 12.69
C ASP A 394 15.98 31.81 12.10
N GLN A 395 16.80 32.51 12.89
CA GLN A 395 17.52 33.70 12.42
C GLN A 395 18.50 33.42 11.28
N ILE A 396 19.25 32.31 11.33
CA ILE A 396 20.15 31.88 10.24
C ILE A 396 19.34 31.67 8.96
N TYR A 397 18.19 30.99 9.06
CA TYR A 397 17.32 30.73 7.92
C TYR A 397 16.79 32.04 7.31
N SER A 398 16.27 32.95 8.14
CA SER A 398 15.78 34.25 7.69
C SER A 398 16.86 35.06 6.98
N ASN A 399 18.09 35.07 7.53
CA ASN A 399 19.22 35.78 6.92
C ASN A 399 19.62 35.18 5.57
N ILE A 400 19.70 33.85 5.46
CA ILE A 400 19.99 33.18 4.19
C ILE A 400 18.93 33.52 3.15
N ARG A 401 17.64 33.43 3.51
CA ARG A 401 16.53 33.75 2.59
C ARG A 401 16.55 35.20 2.14
N PHE A 402 16.85 36.12 3.05
CA PHE A 402 16.96 37.55 2.74
C PHE A 402 18.16 37.87 1.84
N HIS A 403 19.31 37.21 2.06
CA HIS A 403 20.48 37.35 1.19
C HIS A 403 20.30 36.71 -0.19
N MET A 404 19.65 35.56 -0.28
CA MET A 404 19.30 34.93 -1.57
C MET A 404 18.36 35.79 -2.39
N ALA A 405 17.38 36.44 -1.76
CA ALA A 405 16.46 37.37 -2.43
C ALA A 405 17.15 38.62 -2.99
N ARG A 406 18.28 39.05 -2.38
CA ARG A 406 19.06 40.22 -2.82
C ARG A 406 20.14 39.92 -3.86
N ASN A 407 20.57 38.67 -4.00
CA ASN A 407 21.69 38.26 -4.86
C ASN A 407 21.31 37.06 -5.77
N LEU A 408 20.20 37.18 -6.50
CA LEU A 408 19.77 36.17 -7.48
C LEU A 408 20.81 35.89 -8.58
N ALA A 409 21.71 36.84 -8.86
CA ALA A 409 22.75 36.68 -9.90
C ALA A 409 24.03 35.95 -9.42
N ALA A 410 24.26 35.77 -8.12
CA ALA A 410 25.55 35.27 -7.61
C ALA A 410 25.65 33.73 -7.51
N TYR A 411 24.57 33.01 -7.79
CA TYR A 411 24.50 31.55 -7.67
C TYR A 411 23.82 30.89 -8.88
N SER A 412 24.07 31.39 -10.09
CA SER A 412 23.78 30.63 -11.30
C SER A 412 24.75 29.45 -11.38
N ILE A 413 24.29 28.26 -10.98
CA ILE A 413 24.97 27.03 -11.35
C ILE A 413 24.60 26.80 -12.80
N GLU A 414 25.55 27.02 -13.71
CA GLU A 414 25.46 26.61 -15.11
C GLU A 414 25.25 25.09 -15.15
N ASN A 415 24.08 24.68 -15.63
CA ASN A 415 23.57 23.30 -15.56
C ASN A 415 24.01 22.42 -16.75
N ASP A 416 25.03 22.82 -17.52
CA ASP A 416 25.27 22.29 -18.86
C ASP A 416 26.30 21.14 -18.95
N GLN A 417 26.64 20.45 -17.87
CA GLN A 417 27.63 19.35 -17.92
C GLN A 417 27.25 18.02 -17.25
N TYR A 418 25.96 17.72 -17.06
CA TYR A 418 25.52 16.34 -16.87
C TYR A 418 24.87 15.82 -18.16
N LEU A 419 25.39 14.70 -18.66
CA LEU A 419 24.95 14.00 -19.86
C LEU A 419 23.43 13.72 -19.82
N LEU A 420 22.72 14.56 -20.58
CA LEU A 420 21.34 14.38 -21.01
C LEU A 420 21.24 13.13 -21.90
N ILE A 421 20.68 12.04 -21.37
CA ILE A 421 19.96 11.08 -22.21
C ILE A 421 18.67 11.79 -22.62
N LYS A 422 18.67 12.37 -23.82
CA LYS A 422 17.49 12.93 -24.45
C LYS A 422 16.45 11.82 -24.66
N MET A 423 15.43 11.78 -23.82
CA MET A 423 14.10 11.42 -24.27
C MET A 423 13.28 12.71 -24.33
N ASN A 424 12.70 12.97 -25.50
CA ASN A 424 12.03 14.21 -25.86
C ASN A 424 11.01 14.64 -24.80
N HIS A 425 11.39 15.64 -24.01
CA HIS A 425 10.47 16.39 -23.16
C HIS A 425 9.71 17.39 -24.03
N GLN A 426 8.43 17.12 -24.27
CA GLN A 426 7.44 18.18 -24.24
C GLN A 426 7.02 18.37 -22.77
N ASN A 427 6.99 19.63 -22.34
CA ASN A 427 6.66 20.17 -21.02
C ASN A 427 5.70 19.31 -20.12
N GLY A 428 6.05 19.12 -18.84
CA GLY A 428 5.06 18.78 -17.80
C GLY A 428 5.59 18.03 -16.57
N HIS A 429 5.56 18.69 -15.41
CA HIS A 429 5.47 18.17 -14.02
C HIS A 429 6.11 16.82 -13.63
N HIS A 430 7.07 16.85 -12.69
CA HIS A 430 7.32 15.70 -11.79
C HIS A 430 6.17 15.56 -10.77
N GLY A 431 5.02 15.08 -11.25
CA GLY A 431 3.85 14.68 -10.46
C GLY A 431 3.62 13.17 -10.54
N TRP A 432 2.73 12.65 -9.70
CA TRP A 432 2.16 11.31 -9.90
C TRP A 432 1.56 11.23 -11.31
N PRO A 433 1.58 10.06 -11.99
CA PRO A 433 0.99 9.93 -13.32
C PRO A 433 -0.43 10.48 -13.31
N ASP A 434 -0.76 11.40 -14.21
CA ASP A 434 -2.06 12.06 -14.17
C ASP A 434 -3.16 11.17 -14.74
N LYS A 435 -4.38 11.37 -14.20
CA LYS A 435 -5.61 10.76 -14.71
C LYS A 435 -5.52 9.22 -14.85
N VAL A 436 -5.04 8.54 -13.81
CA VAL A 436 -4.96 7.08 -13.78
C VAL A 436 -6.35 6.45 -13.71
N GLY A 437 -6.62 5.49 -14.57
CA GLY A 437 -7.89 4.79 -14.59
C GLY A 437 -8.00 3.76 -15.71
N ILE A 438 -9.24 3.45 -16.12
CA ILE A 438 -9.55 2.44 -17.13
C ILE A 438 -9.38 3.06 -18.52
N ILE A 439 -8.37 2.57 -19.26
CA ILE A 439 -8.07 2.90 -20.66
C ILE A 439 -9.02 2.17 -21.60
N ASP A 440 -9.21 0.88 -21.33
CA ASP A 440 -10.10 0.04 -22.10
C ASP A 440 -10.72 -1.06 -21.24
N ILE A 441 -11.85 -1.58 -21.68
CA ILE A 441 -12.57 -2.66 -21.01
C ILE A 441 -13.08 -3.66 -22.06
N GLU A 442 -12.96 -4.95 -21.77
CA GLU A 442 -13.56 -6.03 -22.56
C GLU A 442 -14.35 -6.95 -21.63
N ILE A 443 -15.43 -7.54 -22.16
CA ILE A 443 -16.26 -8.49 -21.43
C ILE A 443 -16.30 -9.80 -22.20
N TYR A 444 -16.37 -10.92 -21.49
CA TYR A 444 -16.75 -12.22 -22.00
C TYR A 444 -17.90 -12.78 -21.18
N PHE A 445 -18.87 -13.41 -21.84
CA PHE A 445 -19.92 -14.21 -21.22
C PHE A 445 -20.15 -15.45 -22.09
N PRO A 446 -20.55 -16.60 -21.51
CA PRO A 446 -20.74 -17.83 -22.26
C PRO A 446 -21.79 -17.71 -23.37
N SER A 447 -21.68 -18.57 -24.37
CA SER A 447 -22.61 -18.64 -25.51
C SER A 447 -23.98 -19.21 -25.13
N TYR A 448 -24.11 -19.92 -24.01
CA TYR A 448 -25.38 -20.47 -23.55
C TYR A 448 -26.12 -19.55 -22.59
N TYR A 449 -27.45 -19.63 -22.63
CA TYR A 449 -28.31 -19.13 -21.56
C TYR A 449 -29.54 -20.00 -21.36
N VAL A 450 -30.10 -19.97 -20.15
CA VAL A 450 -31.45 -20.47 -19.85
C VAL A 450 -32.39 -19.28 -19.67
N ASP A 451 -33.59 -19.38 -20.22
CA ASP A 451 -34.62 -18.34 -20.11
C ASP A 451 -35.31 -18.41 -18.74
N GLN A 452 -35.46 -17.27 -18.06
CA GLN A 452 -36.00 -17.22 -16.70
C GLN A 452 -37.51 -17.50 -16.66
N GLU A 453 -38.28 -17.16 -17.69
CA GLU A 453 -39.71 -17.50 -17.75
C GLU A 453 -39.89 -19.02 -17.94
N GLU A 454 -39.05 -19.65 -18.77
CA GLU A 454 -39.04 -21.11 -18.91
C GLU A 454 -38.57 -21.80 -17.61
N LEU A 455 -37.62 -21.21 -16.89
CA LEU A 455 -37.13 -21.73 -15.62
C LEU A 455 -38.19 -21.59 -14.50
N GLU A 456 -39.00 -20.53 -14.50
CA GLU A 456 -40.15 -20.40 -13.58
C GLU A 456 -41.12 -21.58 -13.72
N VAL A 457 -41.42 -21.98 -14.96
CA VAL A 457 -42.29 -23.13 -15.25
C VAL A 457 -41.62 -24.44 -14.84
N HIS A 458 -40.32 -24.59 -15.08
CA HIS A 458 -39.57 -25.80 -14.73
C HIS A 458 -39.48 -26.02 -13.21
N ASP A 459 -39.28 -24.95 -12.44
CA ASP A 459 -39.12 -24.99 -10.99
C ASP A 459 -40.46 -25.01 -10.23
N ASP A 460 -41.60 -25.05 -10.95
CA ASP A 460 -42.96 -24.99 -10.40
C ASP A 460 -43.19 -23.78 -9.47
N VAL A 461 -42.83 -22.58 -9.96
CA VAL A 461 -43.01 -21.33 -9.23
C VAL A 461 -43.98 -20.39 -9.93
N SER A 462 -44.51 -19.42 -9.17
CA SER A 462 -45.44 -18.44 -9.73
C SER A 462 -44.80 -17.59 -10.85
N LYS A 463 -45.57 -17.35 -11.91
CA LYS A 463 -45.17 -16.45 -13.00
C LYS A 463 -44.73 -15.10 -12.44
N GLY A 464 -43.58 -14.62 -12.88
CA GLY A 464 -43.00 -13.36 -12.43
C GLY A 464 -42.08 -13.49 -11.22
N LYS A 465 -41.94 -14.65 -10.57
CA LYS A 465 -41.06 -14.80 -9.39
C LYS A 465 -39.61 -14.43 -9.72
N TYR A 466 -39.09 -14.83 -10.89
CA TYR A 466 -37.74 -14.54 -11.34
C TYR A 466 -37.71 -13.29 -12.22
N THR A 467 -38.63 -13.20 -13.19
CA THR A 467 -38.66 -12.11 -14.18
C THR A 467 -39.04 -10.75 -13.60
N ILE A 468 -39.88 -10.71 -12.56
CA ILE A 468 -40.31 -9.47 -11.87
C ILE A 468 -39.71 -9.41 -10.46
N GLY A 469 -39.79 -10.51 -9.71
CA GLY A 469 -39.33 -10.59 -8.32
C GLY A 469 -37.81 -10.42 -8.19
N LEU A 470 -37.04 -11.09 -9.05
CA LEU A 470 -35.58 -10.88 -9.15
C LEU A 470 -35.22 -9.82 -10.20
N GLY A 471 -36.07 -9.65 -11.22
CA GLY A 471 -35.83 -8.74 -12.33
C GLY A 471 -34.88 -9.31 -13.39
N GLN A 472 -34.78 -10.64 -13.48
CA GLN A 472 -33.86 -11.35 -14.36
C GLN A 472 -34.59 -11.89 -15.59
N SER A 473 -34.02 -11.77 -16.79
CA SER A 473 -34.62 -12.32 -18.01
C SER A 473 -33.95 -13.59 -18.49
N LYS A 474 -32.63 -13.63 -18.47
CA LYS A 474 -31.85 -14.79 -18.92
C LYS A 474 -30.67 -15.00 -17.98
N MET A 475 -30.21 -16.25 -17.86
CA MET A 475 -29.06 -16.62 -17.06
C MET A 475 -28.05 -17.34 -17.93
N GLY A 476 -26.89 -16.72 -18.13
CA GLY A 476 -25.76 -17.32 -18.84
C GLY A 476 -25.02 -18.32 -17.96
N PHE A 477 -24.54 -19.41 -18.54
CA PHE A 477 -23.87 -20.46 -17.80
C PHE A 477 -22.83 -21.17 -18.66
N CYS A 478 -21.82 -21.75 -18.01
CA CYS A 478 -20.77 -22.53 -18.66
C CYS A 478 -21.16 -24.00 -18.78
N SER A 479 -20.73 -24.64 -19.87
CA SER A 479 -20.65 -26.10 -19.94
C SER A 479 -19.37 -26.60 -19.23
N ASP A 480 -19.09 -27.90 -19.32
CA ASP A 480 -17.84 -28.50 -18.84
C ASP A 480 -16.60 -28.09 -19.68
N ARG A 481 -16.81 -27.43 -20.83
CA ARG A 481 -15.73 -26.86 -21.68
C ARG A 481 -15.18 -25.54 -21.17
N GLU A 482 -15.85 -24.86 -20.24
CA GLU A 482 -15.43 -23.55 -19.74
C GLU A 482 -15.20 -23.58 -18.23
N ASP A 483 -14.07 -23.01 -17.81
CA ASP A 483 -13.71 -22.80 -16.42
C ASP A 483 -13.15 -21.39 -16.22
N ILE A 484 -12.86 -21.02 -14.96
CA ILE A 484 -12.35 -19.68 -14.64
C ILE A 484 -11.11 -19.29 -15.46
N ASN A 485 -10.19 -20.22 -15.70
CA ASN A 485 -8.99 -19.92 -16.49
C ASN A 485 -9.36 -19.65 -17.95
N SER A 486 -10.25 -20.47 -18.53
CA SER A 486 -10.65 -20.32 -19.93
C SER A 486 -11.45 -19.01 -20.17
N LEU A 487 -12.31 -18.62 -19.22
CA LEU A 487 -12.98 -17.32 -19.22
C LEU A 487 -11.97 -16.16 -19.21
N CYS A 488 -10.98 -16.23 -18.30
CA CYS A 488 -9.96 -15.21 -18.14
C CYS A 488 -8.99 -15.13 -19.35
N LEU A 489 -8.55 -16.27 -19.89
CA LEU A 489 -7.73 -16.35 -21.09
C LEU A 489 -8.44 -15.68 -22.28
N THR A 490 -9.72 -16.00 -22.45
CA THR A 490 -10.55 -15.46 -23.53
C THR A 490 -10.68 -13.94 -23.46
N VAL A 491 -11.08 -13.38 -22.31
CA VAL A 491 -11.31 -11.94 -22.21
C VAL A 491 -10.01 -11.13 -22.30
N VAL A 492 -8.90 -11.66 -21.78
CA VAL A 492 -7.58 -11.00 -21.88
C VAL A 492 -7.11 -10.96 -23.32
N GLU A 493 -7.13 -12.08 -24.03
CA GLU A 493 -6.66 -12.10 -25.41
C GLU A 493 -7.57 -11.24 -26.31
N GLN A 494 -8.88 -11.27 -26.11
CA GLN A 494 -9.82 -10.40 -26.82
C GLN A 494 -9.50 -8.92 -26.62
N LEU A 495 -9.22 -8.48 -25.38
CA LEU A 495 -8.85 -7.10 -25.10
C LEU A 495 -7.54 -6.70 -25.80
N MET A 496 -6.52 -7.55 -25.70
CA MET A 496 -5.20 -7.29 -26.29
C MET A 496 -5.28 -7.23 -27.83
N ARG A 497 -6.00 -8.17 -28.45
CA ARG A 497 -6.24 -8.21 -29.90
C ARG A 497 -7.07 -7.00 -30.36
N LYS A 498 -8.13 -6.66 -29.63
CA LYS A 498 -9.00 -5.49 -29.92
C LYS A 498 -8.20 -4.18 -29.97
N ARG A 499 -7.22 -4.01 -29.09
CA ARG A 499 -6.36 -2.82 -29.04
C ARG A 499 -5.10 -2.91 -29.89
N GLY A 500 -4.80 -4.07 -30.49
CA GLY A 500 -3.53 -4.31 -31.16
C GLY A 500 -2.32 -4.12 -30.23
N LEU A 501 -2.47 -4.45 -28.94
CA LEU A 501 -1.42 -4.26 -27.94
C LEU A 501 -0.53 -5.51 -27.83
N SER A 502 0.78 -5.29 -27.79
CA SER A 502 1.74 -6.36 -27.44
C SER A 502 1.70 -6.64 -25.94
N PHE A 503 1.81 -7.92 -25.57
CA PHE A 503 1.95 -8.35 -24.19
C PHE A 503 3.19 -7.78 -23.48
N ASN A 504 4.21 -7.30 -24.21
CA ASN A 504 5.37 -6.57 -23.66
C ASN A 504 5.00 -5.24 -22.99
N ARG A 505 3.81 -4.70 -23.28
CA ARG A 505 3.33 -3.42 -22.74
C ARG A 505 2.65 -3.54 -21.38
N ILE A 506 2.56 -4.75 -20.82
CA ILE A 506 1.92 -5.02 -19.54
C ILE A 506 3.00 -5.27 -18.48
N GLY A 507 3.01 -4.48 -17.40
CA GLY A 507 3.94 -4.61 -16.27
C GLY A 507 3.30 -5.17 -15.01
N ARG A 508 1.96 -5.19 -14.95
CA ARG A 508 1.19 -5.83 -13.89
C ARG A 508 -0.03 -6.54 -14.46
N LEU A 509 -0.33 -7.73 -13.95
CA LEU A 509 -1.53 -8.50 -14.24
C LEU A 509 -2.08 -9.06 -12.93
N GLU A 510 -3.32 -8.74 -12.58
CA GLU A 510 -3.95 -9.21 -11.35
C GLU A 510 -5.37 -9.71 -11.59
N VAL A 511 -5.73 -10.84 -10.98
CA VAL A 511 -7.03 -11.50 -11.14
C VAL A 511 -7.87 -11.36 -9.87
N GLY A 512 -9.08 -10.85 -9.98
CA GLY A 512 -10.11 -10.94 -8.96
C GLY A 512 -11.05 -12.10 -9.26
N THR A 513 -11.15 -13.08 -8.37
CA THR A 513 -12.09 -14.21 -8.52
C THR A 513 -12.45 -14.82 -7.17
N GLU A 514 -13.62 -15.43 -7.08
CA GLU A 514 -14.04 -16.34 -6.01
C GLU A 514 -14.33 -17.76 -6.51
N THR A 515 -13.98 -18.06 -7.76
CA THR A 515 -14.11 -19.37 -8.40
C THR A 515 -12.78 -20.11 -8.32
N ILE A 516 -12.59 -20.85 -7.23
CA ILE A 516 -11.30 -21.47 -6.89
C ILE A 516 -11.25 -22.91 -7.44
N ILE A 517 -10.35 -23.16 -8.40
CA ILE A 517 -10.08 -24.50 -8.94
C ILE A 517 -8.71 -25.05 -8.55
N ASP A 518 -7.86 -24.23 -7.94
CA ASP A 518 -6.61 -24.62 -7.29
C ASP A 518 -6.40 -23.71 -6.07
N LYS A 519 -6.00 -24.30 -4.94
CA LYS A 519 -5.88 -23.60 -3.65
C LYS A 519 -4.56 -22.82 -3.50
N SER A 520 -3.61 -23.04 -4.39
CA SER A 520 -2.28 -22.43 -4.35
C SER A 520 -1.89 -21.79 -5.68
N LYS A 521 -2.15 -22.45 -6.82
CA LYS A 521 -1.81 -21.94 -8.13
C LYS A 521 -2.86 -20.94 -8.58
N SER A 522 -2.42 -19.70 -8.71
CA SER A 522 -3.28 -18.59 -9.09
C SER A 522 -3.66 -18.62 -10.59
N VAL A 523 -4.85 -18.13 -10.94
CA VAL A 523 -5.33 -17.92 -12.32
C VAL A 523 -4.35 -17.03 -13.08
N LYS A 524 -3.80 -15.98 -12.43
CA LYS A 524 -2.76 -15.13 -13.02
C LYS A 524 -1.60 -15.93 -13.61
N THR A 525 -1.14 -16.99 -12.94
CA THR A 525 -0.05 -17.81 -13.45
C THR A 525 -0.42 -18.66 -14.66
N VAL A 526 -1.72 -18.94 -14.87
CA VAL A 526 -2.22 -19.59 -16.10
C VAL A 526 -2.28 -18.56 -17.24
N LEU A 527 -2.69 -17.32 -16.95
CA LEU A 527 -2.70 -16.23 -17.93
C LEU A 527 -1.31 -15.88 -18.48
N MET A 528 -0.24 -16.19 -17.74
CA MET A 528 1.13 -16.05 -18.24
C MET A 528 1.42 -16.93 -19.48
N GLU A 529 0.55 -17.89 -19.83
CA GLU A 529 0.60 -18.60 -21.11
C GLU A 529 0.57 -17.64 -22.30
N LEU A 530 -0.30 -16.62 -22.24
CA LEU A 530 -0.45 -15.61 -23.31
C LEU A 530 0.79 -14.73 -23.49
N PHE A 531 1.68 -14.71 -22.50
CA PHE A 531 2.88 -13.87 -22.50
C PHE A 531 4.11 -14.59 -23.06
N LYS A 532 4.06 -15.93 -23.22
CA LYS A 532 5.22 -16.75 -23.61
C LYS A 532 5.88 -16.30 -24.91
N GLU A 533 5.08 -16.08 -25.95
CA GLU A 533 5.61 -15.68 -27.27
C GLU A 533 6.31 -14.31 -27.22
N SER A 534 5.84 -13.42 -26.36
CA SER A 534 6.44 -12.09 -26.19
C SER A 534 7.74 -12.11 -25.37
N GLY A 535 7.97 -13.16 -24.58
CA GLY A 535 9.08 -13.26 -23.63
C GLY A 535 8.90 -12.40 -22.36
N ASN A 536 7.77 -11.71 -22.19
CA ASN A 536 7.52 -10.85 -21.04
C ASN A 536 7.08 -11.65 -19.81
N HIS A 537 8.04 -11.96 -18.94
CA HIS A 537 7.79 -12.66 -17.68
C HIS A 537 7.88 -11.77 -16.44
N ASP A 538 8.42 -10.56 -16.59
CA ASP A 538 8.49 -9.55 -15.53
C ASP A 538 7.16 -8.78 -15.46
N VAL A 539 6.15 -9.45 -14.88
CA VAL A 539 4.78 -8.93 -14.75
C VAL A 539 4.30 -9.17 -13.33
N GLU A 540 4.17 -8.10 -12.54
CA GLU A 540 3.68 -8.15 -11.16
C GLU A 540 2.21 -8.60 -11.05
N GLY A 541 1.77 -8.91 -9.83
CA GLY A 541 0.38 -9.27 -9.52
C GLY A 541 0.14 -10.78 -9.45
N VAL A 542 -0.95 -11.14 -8.75
CA VAL A 542 -1.41 -12.52 -8.48
C VAL A 542 -2.94 -12.53 -8.47
N ASP A 543 -3.58 -13.37 -7.65
CA ASP A 543 -5.03 -13.37 -7.47
C ASP A 543 -5.41 -12.67 -6.16
N SER A 544 -6.53 -11.95 -6.17
CA SER A 544 -7.13 -11.24 -5.04
C SER A 544 -8.56 -11.73 -4.81
N THR A 545 -8.86 -12.26 -3.63
CA THR A 545 -10.15 -12.92 -3.34
C THR A 545 -10.79 -12.39 -2.06
N ASN A 546 -12.02 -11.89 -2.19
CA ASN A 546 -13.03 -11.82 -1.13
C ASN A 546 -14.40 -11.78 -1.80
N ALA A 547 -15.01 -12.94 -2.06
CA ALA A 547 -16.28 -13.05 -2.79
C ALA A 547 -16.29 -12.14 -4.06
N CYS A 548 -17.43 -11.54 -4.37
CA CYS A 548 -17.62 -10.58 -5.47
C CYS A 548 -16.76 -9.29 -5.40
N TYR A 549 -15.96 -9.06 -4.34
CA TYR A 549 -15.13 -7.86 -4.19
C TYR A 549 -13.75 -7.98 -4.86
N GLY A 550 -13.29 -9.20 -5.17
CA GLY A 550 -11.93 -9.47 -5.66
C GLY A 550 -11.51 -8.62 -6.88
N GLY A 551 -12.41 -8.40 -7.83
CA GLY A 551 -12.14 -7.54 -9.00
C GLY A 551 -11.84 -6.08 -8.65
N THR A 552 -12.52 -5.55 -7.62
CA THR A 552 -12.30 -4.19 -7.11
C THR A 552 -11.00 -4.08 -6.34
N ALA A 553 -10.63 -5.11 -5.57
CA ALA A 553 -9.32 -5.18 -4.95
C ALA A 553 -8.20 -5.14 -5.99
N ALA A 554 -8.29 -5.98 -7.04
CA ALA A 554 -7.32 -6.01 -8.13
C ALA A 554 -7.24 -4.67 -8.90
N LEU A 555 -8.39 -3.99 -9.12
CA LEU A 555 -8.42 -2.64 -9.69
C LEU A 555 -7.67 -1.64 -8.81
N PHE A 556 -7.94 -1.61 -7.51
CA PHE A 556 -7.29 -0.67 -6.60
C PHE A 556 -5.79 -0.93 -6.45
N ASN A 557 -5.38 -2.20 -6.39
CA ASN A 557 -3.98 -2.59 -6.37
C ASN A 557 -3.26 -2.14 -7.64
N SER A 558 -3.90 -2.29 -8.80
CA SER A 558 -3.34 -1.89 -10.08
C SER A 558 -3.22 -0.39 -10.24
N VAL A 559 -4.24 0.38 -9.82
CA VAL A 559 -4.15 1.85 -9.79
C VAL A 559 -3.06 2.32 -8.82
N ALA A 560 -2.99 1.73 -7.63
CA ALA A 560 -1.95 2.05 -6.65
C ALA A 560 -0.54 1.73 -7.18
N TRP A 561 -0.37 0.61 -7.90
CA TRP A 561 0.89 0.25 -8.54
C TRP A 561 1.29 1.29 -9.60
N VAL A 562 0.37 1.69 -10.50
CA VAL A 562 0.64 2.75 -11.49
C VAL A 562 1.04 4.07 -10.82
N GLU A 563 0.43 4.41 -9.67
CA GLU A 563 0.74 5.63 -8.93
C GLU A 563 1.97 5.52 -8.00
N SER A 564 2.64 4.36 -7.96
CA SER A 564 3.74 4.08 -7.04
C SER A 564 5.12 4.35 -7.66
N SER A 565 6.16 4.36 -6.80
CA SER A 565 7.56 4.38 -7.26
C SER A 565 8.01 3.09 -7.94
N ALA A 566 7.21 2.01 -7.87
CA ALA A 566 7.48 0.74 -8.54
C ALA A 566 6.90 0.71 -9.96
N TRP A 567 6.17 1.75 -10.39
CA TRP A 567 5.66 1.82 -11.74
C TRP A 567 6.81 1.95 -12.75
N ASP A 568 6.79 1.11 -13.77
CA ASP A 568 7.83 0.99 -14.79
C ASP A 568 7.42 1.61 -16.14
N GLY A 569 6.30 2.35 -16.18
CA GLY A 569 5.74 2.96 -17.38
C GLY A 569 4.82 2.05 -18.20
N ARG A 570 4.70 0.75 -17.88
CA ARG A 570 3.81 -0.20 -18.57
C ARG A 570 2.39 -0.15 -18.02
N TYR A 571 1.44 -0.73 -18.74
CA TYR A 571 0.06 -0.82 -18.28
C TYR A 571 -0.10 -1.89 -17.21
N ALA A 572 -1.12 -1.72 -16.36
CA ALA A 572 -1.64 -2.81 -15.54
C ALA A 572 -2.88 -3.41 -16.20
N LEU A 573 -3.03 -4.73 -16.11
CA LEU A 573 -4.17 -5.47 -16.62
C LEU A 573 -4.92 -6.10 -15.44
N VAL A 574 -6.17 -5.70 -15.26
CA VAL A 574 -7.04 -6.23 -14.20
C VAL A 574 -8.02 -7.18 -14.84
N VAL A 575 -8.14 -8.39 -14.31
CA VAL A 575 -9.10 -9.39 -14.77
C VAL A 575 -10.04 -9.71 -13.63
N ALA A 576 -11.35 -9.62 -13.85
CA ALA A 576 -12.35 -10.15 -12.93
C ALA A 576 -13.08 -11.29 -13.64
N GLY A 577 -13.25 -12.44 -13.01
CA GLY A 577 -13.89 -13.59 -13.67
C GLY A 577 -14.48 -14.54 -12.65
N ASP A 578 -15.63 -15.13 -12.98
CA ASP A 578 -16.30 -16.07 -12.08
C ASP A 578 -17.38 -16.91 -12.78
N ILE A 579 -17.68 -18.04 -12.16
CA ILE A 579 -18.82 -18.92 -12.48
C ILE A 579 -19.69 -19.02 -11.22
N ALA A 580 -20.82 -18.31 -11.22
CA ALA A 580 -21.75 -18.27 -10.11
C ALA A 580 -22.81 -19.38 -10.25
N VAL A 581 -22.59 -20.49 -9.54
CA VAL A 581 -23.50 -21.63 -9.50
C VAL A 581 -23.99 -21.92 -8.10
N TYR A 582 -25.23 -22.39 -8.01
CA TYR A 582 -25.90 -22.70 -6.75
C TYR A 582 -26.58 -24.06 -6.83
N ALA A 583 -26.69 -24.70 -5.66
CA ALA A 583 -27.50 -25.90 -5.49
C ALA A 583 -28.96 -25.67 -5.91
N GLU A 584 -29.70 -26.76 -6.07
CA GLU A 584 -31.13 -26.68 -6.39
C GLU A 584 -31.88 -25.90 -5.31
N GLY A 585 -32.80 -25.02 -5.73
CA GLY A 585 -33.57 -24.14 -4.85
C GLY A 585 -33.52 -22.67 -5.26
N ASN A 586 -34.00 -21.80 -4.37
CA ASN A 586 -34.32 -20.39 -4.67
C ASN A 586 -33.12 -19.53 -5.09
N ALA A 587 -31.88 -19.96 -4.85
CA ALA A 587 -30.66 -19.23 -5.25
C ALA A 587 -30.18 -19.57 -6.67
N ARG A 588 -30.56 -20.72 -7.22
CA ARG A 588 -30.17 -21.14 -8.58
C ARG A 588 -30.51 -20.10 -9.66
N PRO A 589 -31.68 -19.46 -9.66
CA PRO A 589 -32.04 -18.46 -10.67
C PRO A 589 -31.23 -17.16 -10.60
N THR A 590 -30.41 -16.98 -9.56
CA THR A 590 -29.49 -15.84 -9.40
C THR A 590 -28.05 -16.15 -9.82
N GLY A 591 -27.80 -17.30 -10.45
CA GLY A 591 -26.49 -17.63 -11.02
C GLY A 591 -26.12 -16.76 -12.23
N GLY A 592 -24.99 -17.09 -12.84
CA GLY A 592 -24.44 -16.39 -14.01
C GLY A 592 -22.97 -16.75 -14.21
N ALA A 593 -22.38 -16.36 -15.33
CA ALA A 593 -20.95 -16.56 -15.57
C ALA A 593 -20.41 -15.52 -16.55
N GLY A 594 -19.15 -15.13 -16.36
CA GLY A 594 -18.46 -14.22 -17.26
C GLY A 594 -17.13 -13.71 -16.71
N ALA A 595 -16.45 -12.92 -17.53
CA ALA A 595 -15.21 -12.27 -17.15
C ALA A 595 -15.11 -10.86 -17.77
N ILE A 596 -14.32 -10.00 -17.13
CA ILE A 596 -14.00 -8.64 -17.56
C ILE A 596 -12.49 -8.50 -17.53
N ALA A 597 -11.91 -7.91 -18.57
CA ALA A 597 -10.53 -7.40 -18.54
C ALA A 597 -10.56 -5.87 -18.64
N MET A 598 -9.79 -5.20 -17.79
CA MET A 598 -9.64 -3.75 -17.78
C MET A 598 -8.16 -3.38 -17.92
N LEU A 599 -7.84 -2.58 -18.93
CA LEU A 599 -6.50 -2.02 -19.11
C LEU A 599 -6.39 -0.72 -18.30
N ILE A 600 -5.43 -0.64 -17.40
CA ILE A 600 -5.23 0.47 -16.46
C ILE A 600 -3.94 1.22 -16.80
N GLY A 601 -4.01 2.56 -16.80
CA GLY A 601 -2.85 3.41 -16.99
C GLY A 601 -3.16 4.91 -16.86
N PRO A 602 -2.17 5.77 -17.09
CA PRO A 602 -2.35 7.23 -17.06
C PRO A 602 -3.19 7.73 -18.24
N ASN A 603 -3.69 8.96 -18.14
CA ASN A 603 -4.47 9.63 -19.18
C ASN A 603 -5.68 8.80 -19.65
N ALA A 604 -6.33 8.11 -18.72
CA ALA A 604 -7.46 7.25 -19.00
C ALA A 604 -8.72 8.07 -19.39
N PRO A 605 -9.56 7.57 -20.31
CA PRO A 605 -10.88 8.13 -20.58
C PRO A 605 -11.85 7.95 -19.42
N ILE A 606 -11.60 7.00 -18.52
CA ILE A 606 -12.39 6.77 -17.31
C ILE A 606 -11.41 6.78 -16.13
N VAL A 607 -11.35 7.90 -15.41
CA VAL A 607 -10.38 8.17 -14.34
C VAL A 607 -10.96 7.75 -13.00
N LEU A 608 -10.17 7.10 -12.13
CA LEU A 608 -10.58 6.93 -10.73
C LEU A 608 -10.37 8.23 -9.97
N GLU A 609 -11.42 8.76 -9.32
CA GLU A 609 -11.28 9.99 -8.54
C GLU A 609 -10.46 9.76 -7.26
N ARG A 610 -9.30 10.42 -7.19
CA ARG A 610 -8.38 10.33 -6.05
C ARG A 610 -9.04 10.83 -4.77
N GLY A 611 -8.90 10.07 -3.68
CA GLY A 611 -9.46 10.41 -2.38
C GLY A 611 -10.94 10.12 -2.19
N LEU A 612 -11.68 9.77 -3.25
CA LEU A 612 -13.11 9.43 -3.20
C LEU A 612 -13.36 7.92 -3.22
N ARG A 613 -12.75 7.21 -2.27
CA ARG A 613 -13.04 5.79 -1.98
C ARG A 613 -13.46 5.65 -0.54
N SER A 614 -14.60 5.03 -0.28
CA SER A 614 -15.09 4.76 1.08
C SER A 614 -15.36 3.28 1.25
N THR A 615 -14.65 2.66 2.18
CA THR A 615 -14.57 1.21 2.34
C THR A 615 -15.16 0.81 3.68
N TYR A 616 -15.93 -0.27 3.68
CA TYR A 616 -16.45 -0.92 4.88
C TYR A 616 -16.16 -2.41 4.80
N MET A 617 -15.59 -2.96 5.87
CA MET A 617 -15.31 -4.38 6.03
C MET A 617 -15.76 -4.81 7.41
N GLU A 618 -16.36 -5.99 7.51
CA GLU A 618 -16.87 -6.54 8.76
C GLU A 618 -16.80 -8.05 8.69
N HIS A 619 -16.55 -8.73 9.81
CA HIS A 619 -16.65 -10.18 9.84
C HIS A 619 -18.12 -10.62 9.95
N VAL A 620 -18.63 -11.31 8.91
CA VAL A 620 -19.99 -11.87 8.86
C VAL A 620 -20.01 -13.20 8.10
N TYR A 621 -21.03 -14.03 8.36
CA TYR A 621 -21.28 -15.30 7.66
C TYR A 621 -22.55 -15.25 6.80
N ASP A 622 -22.67 -14.20 5.98
CA ASP A 622 -23.84 -13.99 5.14
C ASP A 622 -23.86 -14.88 3.87
N PHE A 623 -22.70 -15.03 3.24
CA PHE A 623 -22.44 -15.98 2.15
C PHE A 623 -20.96 -16.35 2.19
N TYR A 624 -20.67 -17.66 2.13
CA TYR A 624 -19.30 -18.18 2.20
C TYR A 624 -19.22 -19.60 1.61
N LYS A 625 -18.02 -20.04 1.22
CA LYS A 625 -17.78 -21.37 0.61
C LYS A 625 -16.89 -22.24 1.53
N PRO A 626 -17.42 -22.80 2.63
CA PRO A 626 -16.63 -23.58 3.59
C PRO A 626 -16.34 -25.00 3.09
N ASN A 627 -17.21 -25.56 2.24
CA ASN A 627 -17.08 -26.90 1.73
C ASN A 627 -16.21 -26.92 0.47
N LEU A 628 -14.93 -27.25 0.63
CA LEU A 628 -13.97 -27.33 -0.49
C LEU A 628 -14.27 -28.48 -1.47
N MET A 629 -15.20 -29.38 -1.14
CA MET A 629 -15.64 -30.47 -2.02
C MET A 629 -16.83 -30.06 -2.91
N SER A 630 -17.38 -28.86 -2.77
CA SER A 630 -18.50 -28.40 -3.58
C SER A 630 -18.26 -26.99 -4.07
N GLU A 631 -18.72 -26.69 -5.28
CA GLU A 631 -18.71 -25.32 -5.82
C GLU A 631 -19.80 -24.45 -5.17
N TYR A 632 -20.82 -25.07 -4.56
CA TYR A 632 -21.97 -24.37 -4.03
C TYR A 632 -21.65 -23.65 -2.71
N PRO A 633 -22.08 -22.39 -2.56
CA PRO A 633 -21.90 -21.63 -1.34
C PRO A 633 -22.91 -22.02 -0.26
N THR A 634 -22.53 -21.78 0.99
CA THR A 634 -23.47 -21.64 2.11
C THR A 634 -23.97 -20.20 2.15
N VAL A 635 -25.29 -20.02 2.18
CA VAL A 635 -25.93 -18.71 2.05
C VAL A 635 -27.04 -18.53 3.09
N ASP A 636 -26.93 -17.48 3.91
CA ASP A 636 -28.06 -16.94 4.66
C ASP A 636 -28.63 -15.76 3.87
N GLY A 637 -29.67 -16.03 3.08
CA GLY A 637 -30.24 -15.03 2.17
C GLY A 637 -30.76 -13.78 2.88
N LYS A 638 -31.28 -13.89 4.10
CA LYS A 638 -31.75 -12.73 4.86
C LYS A 638 -30.56 -11.92 5.35
N LEU A 639 -29.57 -12.57 5.95
CA LEU A 639 -28.37 -11.90 6.44
C LEU A 639 -27.58 -11.26 5.30
N SER A 640 -27.54 -11.86 4.11
CA SER A 640 -26.88 -11.30 2.92
C SER A 640 -27.49 -9.99 2.45
N VAL A 641 -28.82 -9.90 2.38
CA VAL A 641 -29.51 -8.65 2.04
C VAL A 641 -29.26 -7.57 3.09
N GLN A 642 -29.30 -7.93 4.38
CA GLN A 642 -29.00 -6.99 5.48
C GLN A 642 -27.55 -6.50 5.42
N SER A 643 -26.59 -7.40 5.21
CA SER A 643 -25.16 -7.11 5.16
C SER A 643 -24.83 -6.20 3.97
N TYR A 644 -25.43 -6.46 2.80
CA TYR A 644 -25.34 -5.60 1.63
C TYR A 644 -25.86 -4.18 1.91
N ALA A 645 -27.07 -4.05 2.47
CA ALA A 645 -27.67 -2.76 2.76
C ALA A 645 -26.88 -1.97 3.83
N LYS A 646 -26.41 -2.65 4.88
CA LYS A 646 -25.55 -2.06 5.92
C LYS A 646 -24.23 -1.57 5.33
N ALA A 647 -23.57 -2.38 4.50
CA ALA A 647 -22.32 -2.01 3.84
C ALA A 647 -22.52 -0.82 2.90
N LEU A 648 -23.65 -0.77 2.19
CA LEU A 648 -24.03 0.36 1.34
C LEU A 648 -24.18 1.65 2.14
N ASP A 649 -24.93 1.62 3.26
CA ASP A 649 -25.09 2.77 4.15
C ASP A 649 -23.74 3.32 4.63
N LYS A 650 -22.87 2.41 5.13
CA LYS A 650 -21.54 2.78 5.67
C LYS A 650 -20.61 3.32 4.59
N CYS A 651 -20.57 2.69 3.42
CA CYS A 651 -19.74 3.16 2.32
C CYS A 651 -20.23 4.52 1.81
N TYR A 652 -21.55 4.71 1.66
CA TYR A 652 -22.12 5.96 1.17
C TYR A 652 -21.89 7.13 2.14
N ASP A 653 -22.16 6.95 3.43
CA ASP A 653 -21.86 7.97 4.46
C ASP A 653 -20.39 8.41 4.41
N GLY A 654 -19.46 7.46 4.40
CA GLY A 654 -18.03 7.78 4.30
C GLY A 654 -17.63 8.40 2.97
N PHE A 655 -18.32 8.06 1.87
CA PHE A 655 -18.07 8.64 0.54
C PHE A 655 -18.49 10.10 0.50
N CYS A 656 -19.70 10.40 0.97
CA CYS A 656 -20.22 11.77 1.04
C CYS A 656 -19.34 12.66 1.93
N LYS A 657 -18.93 12.17 3.11
CA LYS A 657 -17.99 12.89 3.98
C LYS A 657 -16.66 13.22 3.30
N LYS A 658 -16.13 12.26 2.52
CA LYS A 658 -14.89 12.46 1.75
C LYS A 658 -15.10 13.46 0.61
N ALA A 659 -16.23 13.39 -0.09
CA ALA A 659 -16.57 14.32 -1.17
C ALA A 659 -16.75 15.76 -0.65
N GLU A 660 -17.51 15.95 0.43
CA GLU A 660 -17.72 17.26 1.07
C GLU A 660 -16.39 17.89 1.52
N LYS A 661 -15.49 17.08 2.08
CA LYS A 661 -14.14 17.51 2.46
C LYS A 661 -13.30 17.89 1.24
N LEU A 662 -13.32 17.06 0.19
CA LEU A 662 -12.52 17.28 -1.02
C LEU A 662 -12.95 18.55 -1.76
N TYR A 663 -14.25 18.77 -1.90
CA TYR A 663 -14.82 19.91 -2.62
C TYR A 663 -14.95 21.18 -1.76
N LYS A 664 -14.40 21.17 -0.53
CA LYS A 664 -14.39 22.32 0.40
C LYS A 664 -15.77 22.97 0.53
N THR A 665 -16.82 22.16 0.63
CA THR A 665 -18.18 22.71 0.68
C THR A 665 -18.44 23.51 1.96
N ASN A 666 -17.54 23.47 2.96
CA ASN A 666 -17.62 24.19 4.24
C ASN A 666 -18.99 24.05 4.92
N GLY A 667 -19.65 22.89 4.74
CA GLY A 667 -21.00 22.63 5.27
C GLY A 667 -22.14 23.34 4.52
N LYS A 668 -21.88 24.01 3.39
CA LYS A 668 -22.90 24.74 2.60
C LYS A 668 -23.68 23.87 1.61
N LYS A 669 -23.12 22.73 1.19
CA LYS A 669 -23.79 21.78 0.28
C LYS A 669 -23.45 20.35 0.68
N CYS A 670 -24.47 19.56 1.02
CA CYS A 670 -24.34 18.12 1.26
C CYS A 670 -24.11 17.40 -0.06
N PHE A 671 -23.21 16.42 -0.07
CA PHE A 671 -23.05 15.56 -1.25
C PHE A 671 -24.18 14.51 -1.27
N THR A 672 -24.90 14.44 -2.38
CA THR A 672 -26.11 13.60 -2.57
C THR A 672 -26.04 12.81 -3.88
N LEU A 673 -27.03 11.97 -4.13
CA LEU A 673 -27.20 11.28 -5.42
C LEU A 673 -27.35 12.25 -6.61
N LYS A 674 -27.71 13.52 -6.39
CA LYS A 674 -27.79 14.53 -7.45
C LYS A 674 -26.42 14.92 -7.99
N ASP A 675 -25.36 14.77 -7.19
CA ASP A 675 -23.98 15.11 -7.55
C ASP A 675 -23.26 13.98 -8.31
N LEU A 676 -23.97 12.87 -8.58
CA LEU A 676 -23.52 11.75 -9.41
C LEU A 676 -24.40 11.67 -10.66
N ASP A 677 -23.83 11.61 -11.85
CA ASP A 677 -24.60 11.46 -13.09
C ASP A 677 -25.18 10.06 -13.25
N ALA A 678 -24.45 9.06 -12.77
CA ALA A 678 -24.89 7.67 -12.69
C ALA A 678 -24.45 7.02 -11.37
N MET A 679 -25.19 5.99 -10.95
CA MET A 679 -24.85 5.17 -9.78
C MET A 679 -25.02 3.70 -10.12
N LEU A 680 -23.91 2.95 -10.09
CA LEU A 680 -23.83 1.55 -10.45
C LEU A 680 -23.46 0.71 -9.23
N PHE A 681 -23.90 -0.53 -9.26
CA PHE A 681 -23.82 -1.45 -8.13
C PHE A 681 -23.33 -2.82 -8.59
N HIS A 682 -22.66 -3.53 -7.70
CA HIS A 682 -22.63 -5.00 -7.78
C HIS A 682 -24.07 -5.51 -7.88
N THR A 683 -24.34 -6.34 -8.89
CA THR A 683 -25.70 -6.77 -9.22
C THR A 683 -25.82 -8.29 -9.12
N PRO A 684 -26.18 -8.83 -7.93
CA PRO A 684 -26.62 -10.22 -7.79
C PRO A 684 -27.90 -10.49 -8.58
N TYR A 685 -28.84 -9.54 -8.56
CA TYR A 685 -30.07 -9.54 -9.33
C TYR A 685 -30.64 -8.12 -9.38
N CYS A 686 -31.35 -7.79 -10.46
CA CYS A 686 -31.75 -6.41 -10.76
C CYS A 686 -32.65 -5.77 -9.69
N LYS A 687 -33.52 -6.54 -9.03
CA LYS A 687 -34.41 -6.02 -7.97
C LYS A 687 -33.62 -5.47 -6.78
N LEU A 688 -32.50 -6.09 -6.39
CA LEU A 688 -31.68 -5.59 -5.30
C LEU A 688 -31.10 -4.21 -5.61
N VAL A 689 -30.73 -3.97 -6.87
CA VAL A 689 -30.18 -2.69 -7.30
C VAL A 689 -31.21 -1.57 -7.25
N GLN A 690 -32.46 -1.85 -7.66
CA GLN A 690 -33.57 -0.91 -7.51
C GLN A 690 -33.77 -0.52 -6.03
N LYS A 691 -33.76 -1.50 -5.13
CA LYS A 691 -33.83 -1.27 -3.69
C LYS A 691 -32.61 -0.51 -3.16
N SER A 692 -31.43 -0.76 -3.71
CA SER A 692 -30.18 -0.11 -3.31
C SER A 692 -30.19 1.38 -3.61
N LEU A 693 -30.67 1.80 -4.79
CA LEU A 693 -30.80 3.22 -5.08
C LEU A 693 -31.88 3.89 -4.20
N GLY A 694 -33.00 3.22 -3.95
CA GLY A 694 -33.99 3.66 -2.97
C GLY A 694 -33.37 3.82 -1.58
N ARG A 695 -32.50 2.90 -1.16
CA ARG A 695 -31.78 2.98 0.11
C ARG A 695 -30.83 4.19 0.17
N LEU A 696 -30.13 4.51 -0.91
CA LEU A 696 -29.30 5.71 -0.97
C LEU A 696 -30.15 6.99 -0.92
N SER A 697 -31.31 6.99 -1.58
CA SER A 697 -32.27 8.10 -1.49
C SER A 697 -32.80 8.29 -0.05
N PHE A 698 -32.99 7.20 0.70
CA PHE A 698 -33.30 7.26 2.14
C PHE A 698 -32.14 7.82 2.96
N ASN A 699 -30.89 7.47 2.63
CA ASN A 699 -29.71 8.06 3.28
C ASN A 699 -29.64 9.58 3.05
N ASP A 700 -29.88 10.05 1.82
CA ASP A 700 -29.95 11.48 1.52
C ASP A 700 -31.10 12.15 2.29
N PHE A 701 -32.27 11.52 2.34
CA PHE A 701 -33.41 12.00 3.14
C PHE A 701 -33.11 12.13 4.63
N LEU A 702 -32.32 11.23 5.23
CA LEU A 702 -31.95 11.33 6.64
C LEU A 702 -30.90 12.41 6.88
N ARG A 703 -30.10 12.74 5.87
CA ARG A 703 -29.04 13.77 5.91
C ARG A 703 -29.51 15.15 5.49
N SER A 704 -30.70 15.27 4.91
CA SER A 704 -31.24 16.52 4.40
C SER A 704 -31.58 17.51 5.53
N SER A 705 -31.50 18.79 5.19
CA SER A 705 -31.94 19.92 6.01
C SER A 705 -33.48 20.03 6.05
N VAL A 706 -34.00 20.83 6.98
CA VAL A 706 -35.46 21.05 7.12
C VAL A 706 -36.08 21.62 5.84
N LEU A 707 -35.38 22.53 5.15
CA LEU A 707 -35.87 23.13 3.90
C LEU A 707 -35.94 22.10 2.76
N GLU A 708 -34.93 21.25 2.62
CA GLU A 708 -34.92 20.18 1.61
C GLU A 708 -36.01 19.12 1.85
N LEU A 709 -36.38 18.89 3.12
CA LEU A 709 -37.50 18.00 3.45
C LEU A 709 -38.83 18.52 2.89
N GLU A 710 -39.09 19.82 3.00
CA GLU A 710 -40.34 20.46 2.57
C GLU A 710 -40.47 20.50 1.04
N GLU A 711 -39.35 20.66 0.32
CA GLU A 711 -39.33 20.76 -1.14
C GLU A 711 -39.27 19.40 -1.86
N GLU A 712 -38.40 18.49 -1.41
CA GLU A 712 -38.08 17.27 -2.15
C GLU A 712 -38.72 16.01 -1.56
N TYR A 713 -38.89 15.95 -0.24
CA TYR A 713 -39.32 14.73 0.46
C TYR A 713 -40.72 14.84 1.07
N LYS A 714 -41.58 15.67 0.47
CA LYS A 714 -42.95 15.90 0.92
C LYS A 714 -43.74 14.60 1.06
N GLY A 715 -44.30 14.35 2.24
CA GLY A 715 -45.06 13.14 2.57
C GLY A 715 -44.22 11.96 3.07
N LEU A 716 -42.90 12.10 3.19
CA LEU A 716 -41.98 11.08 3.72
C LEU A 716 -41.49 11.42 5.15
N GLU A 717 -41.94 12.53 5.73
CA GLU A 717 -41.49 13.06 7.02
C GLU A 717 -41.73 12.07 8.19
N VAL A 718 -42.74 11.20 8.04
CA VAL A 718 -43.05 10.13 9.00
C VAL A 718 -41.86 9.20 9.26
N PHE A 719 -40.96 9.05 8.27
CA PHE A 719 -39.79 8.18 8.38
C PHE A 719 -38.56 8.87 9.00
N ARG A 720 -38.60 10.18 9.27
CA ARG A 720 -37.43 10.98 9.68
C ARG A 720 -36.82 10.55 11.03
N LYS A 721 -37.63 9.97 11.92
CA LYS A 721 -37.17 9.51 13.24
C LYS A 721 -36.63 8.08 13.24
N LEU A 722 -36.72 7.36 12.11
CA LEU A 722 -36.24 5.99 12.01
C LEU A 722 -34.72 5.95 11.84
N LYS A 723 -34.10 4.91 12.37
CA LYS A 723 -32.67 4.64 12.18
C LYS A 723 -32.46 3.72 10.98
N LEU A 724 -31.29 3.81 10.36
CA LEU A 724 -30.93 2.97 9.21
C LEU A 724 -30.96 1.48 9.61
N GLU A 725 -30.41 1.13 10.76
CA GLU A 725 -30.33 -0.24 11.26
C GLU A 725 -31.69 -0.92 11.50
N ASP A 726 -32.73 -0.13 11.79
CA ASP A 726 -34.07 -0.64 12.10
C ASP A 726 -34.94 -0.83 10.83
N THR A 727 -34.41 -0.46 9.65
CA THR A 727 -35.22 -0.33 8.42
C THR A 727 -34.83 -1.29 7.30
N TYR A 728 -33.85 -2.18 7.48
CA TYR A 728 -33.38 -3.11 6.43
C TYR A 728 -34.47 -4.00 5.84
N PHE A 729 -35.50 -4.34 6.63
CA PHE A 729 -36.64 -5.14 6.20
C PHE A 729 -37.98 -4.42 6.36
N ASN A 730 -37.96 -3.10 6.58
CA ASN A 730 -39.17 -2.30 6.69
C ASN A 730 -39.74 -2.06 5.28
N LYS A 731 -40.86 -2.74 4.97
CA LYS A 731 -41.48 -2.69 3.64
C LYS A 731 -42.09 -1.32 3.30
N GLU A 732 -42.51 -0.56 4.29
CA GLU A 732 -43.07 0.78 4.08
C GLU A 732 -41.97 1.75 3.63
N VAL A 733 -40.83 1.73 4.33
CA VAL A 733 -39.64 2.50 3.95
C VAL A 733 -39.13 2.06 2.58
N GLU A 734 -39.00 0.75 2.35
CA GLU A 734 -38.56 0.23 1.04
C GLU A 734 -39.47 0.73 -0.09
N LYS A 735 -40.79 0.55 0.05
CA LYS A 735 -41.75 0.98 -0.98
C LYS A 735 -41.68 2.48 -1.20
N ALA A 736 -41.73 3.27 -0.14
CA ALA A 736 -41.76 4.73 -0.23
C ALA A 736 -40.52 5.28 -0.95
N PHE A 737 -39.33 4.78 -0.62
CA PHE A 737 -38.09 5.27 -1.22
C PHE A 737 -37.77 4.65 -2.58
N VAL A 738 -38.26 3.44 -2.90
CA VAL A 738 -38.25 2.93 -4.26
C VAL A 738 -39.16 3.76 -5.17
N ASP A 739 -40.36 4.13 -4.69
CA ASP A 739 -41.30 4.95 -5.45
C ASP A 739 -40.76 6.37 -5.65
N HIS A 740 -40.23 7.00 -4.59
CA HIS A 740 -39.62 8.33 -4.65
C HIS A 740 -38.39 8.37 -5.58
N SER A 741 -37.52 7.36 -5.50
CA SER A 741 -36.30 7.31 -6.34
C SER A 741 -36.54 6.79 -7.77
N LYS A 742 -37.77 6.46 -8.16
CA LYS A 742 -38.07 5.80 -9.43
C LYS A 742 -37.55 6.55 -10.66
N ALA A 743 -37.79 7.86 -10.75
CA ALA A 743 -37.30 8.67 -11.87
C ALA A 743 -35.76 8.71 -11.92
N MET A 744 -35.12 8.79 -10.74
CA MET A 744 -33.67 8.74 -10.62
C MET A 744 -33.11 7.37 -11.01
N PHE A 745 -33.77 6.27 -10.64
CA PHE A 745 -33.39 4.92 -11.02
C PHE A 745 -33.41 4.73 -12.52
N GLU A 746 -34.49 5.14 -13.19
CA GLU A 746 -34.64 5.05 -14.64
C GLU A 746 -33.52 5.80 -15.38
N LYS A 747 -33.10 6.95 -14.86
CA LYS A 747 -32.04 7.78 -15.48
C LYS A 747 -30.62 7.33 -15.12
N LYS A 748 -30.33 7.13 -13.83
CA LYS A 748 -28.96 7.02 -13.29
C LYS A 748 -28.46 5.59 -13.11
N THR A 749 -29.35 4.58 -13.08
CA THR A 749 -28.96 3.21 -12.68
C THR A 749 -29.46 2.15 -13.64
N LYS A 750 -30.73 2.19 -14.06
CA LYS A 750 -31.32 1.20 -14.97
C LYS A 750 -30.53 0.98 -16.27
N PRO A 751 -29.92 2.00 -16.91
CA PRO A 751 -29.13 1.77 -18.13
C PRO A 751 -27.92 0.85 -17.91
N SER A 752 -27.45 0.72 -16.67
CA SER A 752 -26.37 -0.20 -16.29
C SER A 752 -26.79 -1.68 -16.15
N LEU A 753 -28.09 -2.00 -16.19
CA LEU A 753 -28.59 -3.34 -15.83
C LEU A 753 -28.76 -4.31 -17.00
N LEU A 754 -28.44 -3.90 -18.24
CA LEU A 754 -28.67 -4.74 -19.43
C LEU A 754 -28.01 -6.11 -19.31
N ILE A 755 -26.69 -6.15 -19.09
CA ILE A 755 -25.96 -7.42 -19.03
C ILE A 755 -26.38 -8.21 -17.78
N ALA A 756 -26.55 -7.57 -16.63
CA ALA A 756 -26.97 -8.27 -15.41
C ALA A 756 -28.34 -8.97 -15.57
N LYS A 757 -29.28 -8.33 -16.26
CA LYS A 757 -30.61 -8.88 -16.58
C LYS A 757 -30.55 -10.03 -17.59
N GLU A 758 -29.62 -9.98 -18.53
CA GLU A 758 -29.51 -10.94 -19.64
C GLU A 758 -28.49 -12.07 -19.39
N VAL A 759 -27.59 -11.93 -18.42
CA VAL A 759 -26.52 -12.92 -18.13
C VAL A 759 -26.61 -13.44 -16.71
N GLY A 760 -27.14 -12.68 -15.75
CA GLY A 760 -27.15 -13.10 -14.35
C GLY A 760 -26.01 -12.54 -13.51
N ASN A 761 -25.88 -13.07 -12.30
CA ASN A 761 -24.82 -12.68 -11.39
C ASN A 761 -23.49 -13.25 -11.89
N MET A 762 -22.57 -12.39 -12.28
CA MET A 762 -21.22 -12.82 -12.63
C MET A 762 -20.27 -12.83 -11.44
N TYR A 763 -20.68 -12.52 -10.21
CA TYR A 763 -19.80 -12.25 -9.05
C TYR A 763 -18.84 -11.07 -9.28
N THR A 764 -17.51 -11.26 -9.22
CA THR A 764 -16.52 -10.17 -9.30
C THR A 764 -16.61 -9.26 -10.54
N PRO A 765 -16.97 -9.72 -11.76
CA PRO A 765 -17.17 -8.89 -12.93
C PRO A 765 -18.51 -8.14 -12.92
N SER A 766 -19.47 -8.46 -12.04
CA SER A 766 -20.85 -7.98 -12.13
C SER A 766 -20.96 -6.43 -12.11
N LEU A 767 -20.21 -5.75 -11.23
CA LEU A 767 -20.17 -4.28 -11.20
C LEU A 767 -19.61 -3.70 -12.51
N TYR A 768 -18.59 -4.33 -13.07
CA TYR A 768 -17.93 -3.86 -14.29
C TYR A 768 -18.72 -4.18 -15.56
N ALA A 769 -19.47 -5.28 -15.57
CA ALA A 769 -20.47 -5.54 -16.59
C ALA A 769 -21.60 -4.49 -16.57
N CYS A 770 -21.93 -3.96 -15.38
CA CYS A 770 -22.83 -2.82 -15.27
C CYS A 770 -22.22 -1.55 -15.87
N LEU A 771 -20.92 -1.31 -15.67
CA LEU A 771 -20.20 -0.20 -16.32
C LEU A 771 -20.22 -0.33 -17.85
N VAL A 772 -19.96 -1.52 -18.38
CA VAL A 772 -20.06 -1.82 -19.82
C VAL A 772 -21.48 -1.53 -20.34
N SER A 773 -22.51 -2.04 -19.63
CA SER A 773 -23.92 -1.82 -19.99
C SER A 773 -24.27 -0.33 -20.03
N PHE A 774 -23.82 0.42 -19.02
CA PHE A 774 -24.04 1.86 -18.95
C PHE A 774 -23.41 2.56 -20.16
N ILE A 775 -22.12 2.35 -20.44
CA ILE A 775 -21.44 2.99 -21.57
C ILE A 775 -22.09 2.63 -22.91
N ALA A 776 -22.47 1.35 -23.09
CA ALA A 776 -23.14 0.87 -24.31
C ALA A 776 -24.58 1.38 -24.47
N SER A 777 -25.19 1.93 -23.43
CA SER A 777 -26.55 2.48 -23.43
C SER A 777 -26.62 3.98 -23.70
N GLN A 778 -25.54 4.71 -23.41
CA GLN A 778 -25.47 6.17 -23.60
C GLN A 778 -25.09 6.51 -25.04
N LYS A 779 -25.40 7.73 -25.50
CA LYS A 779 -24.74 8.27 -26.69
C LYS A 779 -23.37 8.81 -26.30
N ILE A 780 -22.44 8.89 -27.25
CA ILE A 780 -21.10 9.42 -26.96
C ILE A 780 -21.14 10.88 -26.49
N GLU A 781 -22.13 11.66 -26.92
CA GLU A 781 -22.31 13.07 -26.53
C GLU A 781 -22.76 13.24 -25.07
N ASP A 782 -23.28 12.19 -24.45
CA ASP A 782 -23.80 12.21 -23.06
C ASP A 782 -22.74 11.77 -22.02
N LEU A 783 -21.56 11.34 -22.48
CA LEU A 783 -20.47 10.81 -21.65
C LEU A 783 -19.37 11.81 -21.21
N PRO A 784 -19.12 12.97 -21.87
CA PRO A 784 -18.10 13.91 -21.43
C PRO A 784 -18.32 14.41 -20.00
N GLY A 785 -17.27 14.41 -19.17
CA GLY A 785 -17.27 15.07 -17.86
C GLY A 785 -18.13 14.42 -16.77
N ILE A 786 -18.83 13.33 -17.07
CA ILE A 786 -19.76 12.73 -16.11
C ILE A 786 -19.04 12.08 -14.93
N ARG A 787 -19.68 12.15 -13.75
CA ARG A 787 -19.27 11.43 -12.54
C ARG A 787 -20.15 10.21 -12.32
N VAL A 788 -19.51 9.06 -12.19
CA VAL A 788 -20.18 7.77 -12.04
C VAL A 788 -19.81 7.14 -10.70
N GLY A 789 -20.79 6.97 -9.82
CA GLY A 789 -20.62 6.25 -8.57
C GLY A 789 -20.63 4.73 -8.77
N MET A 790 -19.75 4.02 -8.08
CA MET A 790 -19.51 2.59 -8.21
C MET A 790 -19.52 1.95 -6.82
N PHE A 791 -20.52 1.12 -6.53
CA PHE A 791 -20.59 0.34 -5.29
C PHE A 791 -20.23 -1.13 -5.53
N SER A 792 -19.08 -1.55 -5.04
CA SER A 792 -18.66 -2.95 -5.02
C SER A 792 -18.93 -3.57 -3.66
N TYR A 793 -19.45 -4.78 -3.65
CA TYR A 793 -19.74 -5.58 -2.47
C TYR A 793 -19.28 -7.01 -2.71
N GLY A 794 -18.71 -7.64 -1.70
CA GLY A 794 -18.50 -9.08 -1.60
C GLY A 794 -18.81 -9.54 -0.17
N SER A 795 -19.54 -10.64 -0.05
CA SER A 795 -19.90 -11.24 1.25
C SER A 795 -18.70 -11.67 2.08
N GLY A 796 -18.91 -11.82 3.40
CA GLY A 796 -17.87 -12.12 4.38
C GLY A 796 -17.50 -11.02 5.40
N LEU A 797 -17.60 -9.71 5.17
CA LEU A 797 -17.86 -8.92 3.98
C LEU A 797 -16.78 -7.86 3.75
N ALA A 798 -16.61 -7.48 2.49
CA ALA A 798 -15.82 -6.33 2.06
C ALA A 798 -16.61 -5.52 1.02
N ALA A 799 -16.66 -4.20 1.20
CA ALA A 799 -17.38 -3.30 0.30
C ALA A 799 -16.63 -1.98 0.11
N THR A 800 -16.82 -1.35 -1.05
CA THR A 800 -16.33 0.01 -1.31
C THR A 800 -17.24 0.75 -2.26
N LEU A 801 -17.59 1.99 -1.89
CA LEU A 801 -18.15 2.96 -2.80
C LEU A 801 -17.03 3.91 -3.27
N PHE A 802 -16.84 4.00 -4.57
CA PHE A 802 -15.88 4.91 -5.21
C PHE A 802 -16.50 5.59 -6.42
N SER A 803 -15.81 6.56 -7.02
CA SER A 803 -16.30 7.23 -8.22
C SER A 803 -15.29 7.24 -9.37
N LEU A 804 -15.85 7.27 -10.57
CA LEU A 804 -15.16 7.40 -11.84
C LEU A 804 -15.53 8.74 -12.47
N HIS A 805 -14.57 9.39 -13.12
CA HIS A 805 -14.78 10.61 -13.88
C HIS A 805 -14.41 10.37 -15.35
N PHE A 806 -15.32 10.71 -16.26
CA PHE A 806 -15.11 10.51 -17.69
C PHE A 806 -14.33 11.68 -18.29
N SER A 807 -13.51 11.41 -19.32
CA SER A 807 -12.80 12.46 -20.06
C SER A 807 -13.77 13.32 -20.84
N GLU A 808 -13.46 14.61 -20.98
CA GLU A 808 -14.23 15.55 -21.81
C GLU A 808 -13.98 15.33 -23.32
N ASP A 809 -12.90 14.65 -23.68
CA ASP A 809 -12.47 14.51 -25.08
C ASP A 809 -13.22 13.39 -25.82
N ILE A 810 -14.12 13.80 -26.72
CA ILE A 810 -14.86 12.92 -27.65
C ILE A 810 -14.49 13.14 -29.12
N SER A 811 -13.35 13.79 -29.38
CA SER A 811 -12.83 14.00 -30.72
C SER A 811 -12.65 12.67 -31.48
N LYS A 812 -12.59 12.75 -32.81
CA LYS A 812 -12.39 11.54 -33.63
C LYS A 812 -11.02 10.92 -33.28
N GLY A 813 -11.05 9.68 -32.79
CA GLY A 813 -9.86 8.96 -32.34
C GLY A 813 -9.54 9.10 -30.85
N SER A 814 -10.31 9.88 -30.08
CA SER A 814 -10.11 9.99 -28.64
C SER A 814 -10.27 8.64 -27.92
N SER A 815 -9.59 8.48 -26.78
CA SER A 815 -9.66 7.25 -25.98
C SER A 815 -11.08 6.91 -25.55
N LEU A 816 -11.89 7.92 -25.20
CA LEU A 816 -13.28 7.72 -24.77
C LEU A 816 -14.17 7.28 -25.94
N ARG A 817 -14.01 7.89 -27.12
CA ARG A 817 -14.76 7.49 -28.31
C ARG A 817 -14.40 6.08 -28.77
N THR A 818 -13.12 5.73 -28.75
CA THR A 818 -12.64 4.38 -29.08
C THR A 818 -13.21 3.34 -28.12
N LEU A 819 -13.14 3.58 -26.81
CA LEU A 819 -13.74 2.74 -25.79
C LEU A 819 -15.26 2.57 -26.04
N HIS A 820 -15.99 3.68 -26.22
CA HIS A 820 -17.44 3.66 -26.43
C HIS A 820 -17.83 2.86 -27.69
N LEU A 821 -17.16 3.08 -28.82
CA LEU A 821 -17.40 2.35 -30.07
C LEU A 821 -17.18 0.85 -29.90
N SER A 822 -16.16 0.47 -29.13
CA SER A 822 -15.84 -0.94 -28.87
C SER A 822 -16.92 -1.71 -28.12
N LEU A 823 -17.84 -1.01 -27.45
CA LEU A 823 -18.91 -1.60 -26.64
C LEU A 823 -20.29 -1.53 -27.32
N GLN A 824 -20.40 -1.00 -28.54
CA GLN A 824 -21.71 -0.84 -29.21
C GLN A 824 -22.32 -2.16 -29.67
N ASN A 825 -21.53 -3.21 -29.84
CA ASN A 825 -22.00 -4.53 -30.27
C ASN A 825 -22.54 -5.41 -29.13
N ILE A 826 -22.56 -4.94 -27.88
CA ILE A 826 -22.95 -5.75 -26.70
C ILE A 826 -24.35 -6.34 -26.84
N LYS A 827 -25.32 -5.57 -27.35
CA LYS A 827 -26.69 -6.08 -27.59
C LYS A 827 -26.72 -7.21 -28.61
N LEU A 828 -25.92 -7.10 -29.67
CA LEU A 828 -25.79 -8.14 -30.69
C LEU A 828 -25.13 -9.41 -30.13
N ARG A 829 -24.06 -9.24 -29.33
CA ARG A 829 -23.38 -10.35 -28.65
C ARG A 829 -24.29 -11.09 -27.67
N LEU A 830 -25.15 -10.38 -26.94
CA LEU A 830 -26.14 -11.00 -26.05
C LEU A 830 -27.20 -11.78 -26.83
N ALA A 831 -27.62 -11.26 -27.99
CA ALA A 831 -28.61 -11.87 -28.86
C ALA A 831 -28.08 -13.08 -29.65
N SER A 832 -26.77 -13.15 -29.91
CA SER A 832 -26.13 -14.27 -30.61
C SER A 832 -25.93 -15.52 -29.75
N ARG A 833 -26.30 -15.49 -28.46
CA ARG A 833 -26.24 -16.65 -27.57
C ARG A 833 -27.32 -17.67 -27.91
N SER A 834 -27.06 -18.94 -27.62
CA SER A 834 -28.00 -20.03 -27.80
C SER A 834 -28.84 -20.25 -26.55
N LYS A 835 -30.17 -20.28 -26.73
CA LYS A 835 -31.12 -20.65 -25.68
C LYS A 835 -31.05 -22.16 -25.41
N ILE A 836 -30.89 -22.54 -24.15
CA ILE A 836 -30.89 -23.91 -23.68
C ILE A 836 -32.12 -24.15 -22.79
N SER A 837 -32.79 -25.28 -22.96
CA SER A 837 -33.96 -25.62 -22.16
C SER A 837 -33.60 -25.86 -20.69
N PRO A 838 -34.49 -25.54 -19.73
CA PRO A 838 -34.25 -25.74 -18.30
C PRO A 838 -33.81 -27.16 -17.92
N LYS A 839 -34.39 -28.19 -18.57
CA LYS A 839 -33.99 -29.59 -18.38
C LYS A 839 -32.53 -29.85 -18.77
N THR A 840 -32.10 -29.32 -19.91
CA THR A 840 -30.72 -29.49 -20.39
C THR A 840 -29.74 -28.70 -19.53
N PHE A 841 -30.11 -27.47 -19.15
CA PHE A 841 -29.36 -26.66 -18.20
C PHE A 841 -29.13 -27.39 -16.86
N THR A 842 -30.20 -27.96 -16.27
CA THR A 842 -30.10 -28.76 -15.04
C THR A 842 -29.19 -29.98 -15.21
N ASN A 843 -29.21 -30.65 -16.36
CA ASN A 843 -28.30 -31.77 -16.63
C ASN A 843 -26.83 -31.32 -16.75
N ILE A 844 -26.57 -30.16 -17.37
CA ILE A 844 -25.21 -29.59 -17.46
C ILE A 844 -24.69 -29.22 -16.08
N LEU A 845 -25.52 -28.64 -15.21
CA LEU A 845 -25.13 -28.37 -13.82
C LEU A 845 -24.86 -29.65 -13.03
N LYS A 846 -25.65 -30.71 -13.22
CA LYS A 846 -25.40 -32.02 -12.60
C LYS A 846 -24.09 -32.63 -13.08
N LEU A 847 -23.77 -32.51 -14.37
CA LEU A 847 -22.48 -32.93 -14.92
C LEU A 847 -21.34 -32.13 -14.31
N ARG A 848 -21.49 -30.81 -14.18
CA ARG A 848 -20.48 -29.95 -13.56
C ARG A 848 -20.20 -30.36 -12.11
N ASP A 849 -21.26 -30.61 -11.34
CA ASP A 849 -21.15 -31.05 -9.94
C ASP A 849 -20.43 -32.41 -9.82
N SER A 850 -20.80 -33.39 -10.66
CA SER A 850 -20.19 -34.72 -10.64
C SER A 850 -18.74 -34.76 -11.14
N THR A 851 -18.36 -33.82 -12.03
CA THR A 851 -17.03 -33.75 -12.64
C THR A 851 -16.08 -32.79 -11.92
N HIS A 852 -16.56 -32.03 -10.92
CA HIS A 852 -15.81 -30.95 -10.27
C HIS A 852 -14.42 -31.38 -9.74
N HIS A 853 -14.29 -32.61 -9.23
CA HIS A 853 -13.04 -33.20 -8.74
C HIS A 853 -12.47 -34.33 -9.61
N GLN A 854 -13.03 -34.54 -10.81
CA GLN A 854 -12.67 -35.70 -11.62
C GLN A 854 -11.31 -35.50 -12.32
N ALA A 855 -10.42 -36.47 -12.16
CA ALA A 855 -9.15 -36.56 -12.87
C ALA A 855 -8.73 -38.04 -13.04
N PRO A 856 -8.31 -38.50 -14.24
CA PRO A 856 -8.33 -37.77 -15.51
C PRO A 856 -9.78 -37.52 -16.01
N TYR A 857 -9.97 -36.46 -16.78
CA TYR A 857 -11.26 -36.09 -17.36
C TYR A 857 -11.08 -35.34 -18.69
N THR A 858 -11.95 -35.66 -19.65
CA THR A 858 -12.06 -34.94 -20.93
C THR A 858 -13.47 -34.37 -21.04
N PRO A 859 -13.63 -33.04 -21.08
CA PRO A 859 -14.94 -32.41 -21.27
C PRO A 859 -15.68 -32.91 -22.51
N ILE A 860 -16.98 -33.12 -22.38
CA ILE A 860 -17.85 -33.67 -23.42
C ILE A 860 -18.72 -32.61 -24.09
N GLY A 861 -18.77 -31.39 -23.55
CA GLY A 861 -19.45 -30.26 -24.17
C GLY A 861 -18.97 -29.98 -25.58
N LYS A 862 -19.87 -29.44 -26.41
CA LYS A 862 -19.62 -29.18 -27.82
C LYS A 862 -18.77 -27.92 -28.02
N ILE A 863 -17.65 -28.07 -28.73
CA ILE A 863 -16.75 -26.95 -29.05
C ILE A 863 -17.40 -26.01 -30.07
N GLU A 864 -18.19 -26.54 -31.01
CA GLU A 864 -18.89 -25.79 -32.06
C GLU A 864 -19.92 -24.79 -31.54
N ASP A 865 -20.37 -24.96 -30.29
CA ASP A 865 -21.34 -24.09 -29.65
C ASP A 865 -20.69 -22.88 -28.95
N LEU A 866 -19.36 -22.87 -28.81
CA LEU A 866 -18.60 -21.76 -28.22
C LEU A 866 -18.43 -20.62 -29.24
N PHE A 867 -18.27 -19.39 -28.74
CA PHE A 867 -17.95 -18.27 -29.62
C PHE A 867 -16.58 -18.46 -30.29
N PRO A 868 -16.37 -17.92 -31.51
CA PRO A 868 -15.05 -17.93 -32.14
C PRO A 868 -13.97 -17.33 -31.24
N ASN A 869 -12.74 -17.87 -31.32
CA ASN A 869 -11.59 -17.48 -30.50
C ASN A 869 -11.76 -17.68 -28.97
N THR A 870 -12.79 -18.39 -28.52
CA THR A 870 -12.94 -18.75 -27.10
C THR A 870 -11.89 -19.77 -26.69
N TRP A 871 -11.23 -19.54 -25.56
CA TRP A 871 -10.43 -20.57 -24.90
C TRP A 871 -11.34 -21.55 -24.16
N TYR A 872 -11.03 -22.83 -24.27
CA TYR A 872 -11.80 -23.90 -23.65
C TYR A 872 -10.90 -24.96 -23.04
N LEU A 873 -11.41 -25.65 -22.03
CA LEU A 873 -10.78 -26.78 -21.37
C LEU A 873 -10.80 -27.98 -22.32
N GLU A 874 -9.61 -28.46 -22.69
CA GLU A 874 -9.47 -29.64 -23.55
C GLU A 874 -9.38 -30.92 -22.72
N GLN A 875 -8.62 -30.90 -21.63
CA GLN A 875 -8.44 -32.06 -20.76
C GLN A 875 -7.92 -31.67 -19.38
N VAL A 876 -8.26 -32.51 -18.40
CA VAL A 876 -7.66 -32.58 -17.07
C VAL A 876 -6.96 -33.93 -16.96
N ASP A 877 -5.65 -33.94 -16.78
CA ASP A 877 -4.92 -35.22 -16.68
C ASP A 877 -4.99 -35.84 -15.29
N GLY A 878 -4.42 -37.04 -15.11
CA GLY A 878 -4.42 -37.75 -13.82
C GLY A 878 -3.67 -37.04 -12.68
N LYS A 879 -2.98 -35.92 -12.97
CA LYS A 879 -2.32 -35.05 -11.98
C LYS A 879 -3.05 -33.70 -11.83
N HIS A 880 -4.30 -33.61 -12.28
CA HIS A 880 -5.13 -32.40 -12.24
C HIS A 880 -4.58 -31.23 -13.06
N ARG A 881 -3.64 -31.47 -13.98
CA ARG A 881 -3.11 -30.43 -14.86
C ARG A 881 -4.12 -30.19 -15.98
N ARG A 882 -4.49 -28.93 -16.17
CA ARG A 882 -5.48 -28.50 -17.15
C ARG A 882 -4.78 -28.04 -18.43
N THR A 883 -5.24 -28.53 -19.58
CA THR A 883 -4.79 -28.08 -20.91
C THR A 883 -5.91 -27.28 -21.56
N TYR A 884 -5.57 -26.14 -22.14
CA TYR A 884 -6.51 -25.26 -22.81
C TYR A 884 -6.17 -25.15 -24.29
N LEU A 885 -7.21 -25.07 -25.13
CA LEU A 885 -7.11 -24.80 -26.55
C LEU A 885 -8.04 -23.65 -26.90
N GLN A 886 -7.86 -23.07 -28.09
CA GLN A 886 -8.69 -22.00 -28.60
C GLN A 886 -9.55 -22.49 -29.77
N VAL A 887 -10.81 -22.07 -29.82
CA VAL A 887 -11.70 -22.30 -30.97
C VAL A 887 -11.08 -21.63 -32.20
N LYS A 888 -10.68 -22.44 -33.18
CA LYS A 888 -10.11 -21.94 -34.45
C LYS A 888 -11.19 -21.21 -35.24
N GLU A 889 -10.84 -20.07 -35.84
CA GLU A 889 -11.67 -19.47 -36.88
C GLU A 889 -11.68 -20.40 -38.10
N THR A 890 -12.86 -20.85 -38.53
CA THR A 890 -12.98 -21.52 -39.82
C THR A 890 -12.74 -20.48 -40.91
N PRO A 891 -11.74 -20.65 -41.79
CA PRO A 891 -11.52 -19.69 -42.88
C PRO A 891 -12.76 -19.66 -43.76
N CYS A 892 -13.30 -18.46 -44.01
CA CYS A 892 -14.29 -18.26 -45.05
C CYS A 892 -13.67 -18.72 -46.37
N ILE A 893 -14.06 -19.88 -46.90
CA ILE A 893 -13.62 -20.34 -48.21
C ILE A 893 -14.22 -19.37 -49.25
N GLN A 894 -13.42 -18.42 -49.73
CA GLN A 894 -13.73 -17.69 -50.96
C GLN A 894 -13.67 -18.68 -52.11
N ARG A 895 -14.83 -19.21 -52.51
CA ARG A 895 -15.04 -19.79 -53.85
C ARG A 895 -16.04 -18.92 -54.59
N ASN A 896 -15.52 -18.16 -55.55
CA ASN A 896 -16.22 -17.54 -56.68
C ASN A 896 -17.65 -17.07 -56.41
N GLY A 897 -17.78 -15.89 -55.79
CA GLY A 897 -18.85 -14.96 -56.11
C GLY A 897 -20.30 -15.34 -55.79
N CYS A 898 -20.57 -16.34 -54.95
CA CYS A 898 -21.93 -16.66 -54.52
C CYS A 898 -21.99 -16.99 -53.03
N ILE A 899 -22.68 -16.16 -52.25
CA ILE A 899 -23.04 -16.47 -50.86
C ILE A 899 -24.28 -17.37 -50.91
N THR A 900 -24.08 -18.69 -50.94
CA THR A 900 -25.15 -19.65 -50.72
C THR A 900 -25.08 -20.19 -49.29
N LYS A 901 -26.18 -19.96 -48.55
CA LYS A 901 -26.47 -20.33 -47.16
C LYS A 901 -26.15 -21.79 -46.80
N MET A 902 -25.72 -22.00 -45.55
CA MET A 902 -26.26 -23.08 -44.72
C MET A 902 -27.28 -22.48 -43.72
N SER A 903 -28.33 -23.24 -43.48
CA SER A 903 -29.65 -22.83 -43.00
C SER A 903 -29.68 -22.16 -41.62
N MET A 904 -30.02 -20.87 -41.61
CA MET A 904 -30.74 -20.25 -40.50
C MET A 904 -32.04 -19.65 -41.05
N ASN A 905 -33.17 -20.14 -40.55
CA ASN A 905 -34.46 -19.48 -40.70
C ASN A 905 -34.42 -18.19 -39.88
N CYS A 906 -34.11 -17.07 -40.55
CA CYS A 906 -34.16 -15.74 -39.96
C CYS A 906 -34.88 -14.82 -40.96
N GLU A 907 -36.00 -14.23 -40.53
CA GLU A 907 -36.96 -13.48 -41.37
C GLU A 907 -36.51 -12.06 -41.78
N SER A 908 -35.20 -11.79 -41.83
CA SER A 908 -34.71 -10.45 -42.20
C SER A 908 -33.38 -10.52 -42.96
N PRO A 909 -33.37 -10.29 -44.29
CA PRO A 909 -32.15 -10.32 -45.11
C PRO A 909 -31.14 -9.21 -44.76
N LYS A 910 -31.58 -8.10 -44.16
CA LYS A 910 -30.75 -6.92 -43.90
C LYS A 910 -29.70 -7.12 -42.79
N ILE A 911 -29.95 -8.01 -41.84
CA ILE A 911 -29.05 -8.25 -40.70
C ILE A 911 -27.84 -9.12 -41.11
N ALA A 912 -28.00 -9.96 -42.13
CA ALA A 912 -26.94 -10.85 -42.59
C ALA A 912 -25.86 -10.12 -43.42
N GLU A 913 -26.22 -9.06 -44.17
CA GLU A 913 -25.25 -8.27 -44.95
C GLU A 913 -24.32 -7.43 -44.07
N ASP A 914 -24.80 -6.94 -42.92
CA ASP A 914 -23.99 -6.16 -42.00
C ASP A 914 -22.97 -7.02 -41.23
N PHE A 915 -23.22 -8.33 -41.09
CA PHE A 915 -22.33 -9.26 -40.40
C PHE A 915 -21.02 -9.50 -41.18
N CYS A 916 -21.06 -9.51 -42.51
CA CYS A 916 -19.86 -9.73 -43.36
C CYS A 916 -19.00 -8.47 -43.56
N LYS A 917 -19.52 -7.27 -43.28
CA LYS A 917 -18.77 -6.01 -43.51
C LYS A 917 -17.93 -5.55 -42.32
N VAL A 918 -18.13 -6.12 -41.14
CA VAL A 918 -17.48 -5.66 -39.90
C VAL A 918 -16.30 -6.54 -39.46
N SER A 919 -16.12 -7.73 -40.05
CA SER A 919 -15.04 -8.67 -39.66
C SER A 919 -13.79 -8.64 -40.54
N ALA A 920 -13.72 -7.78 -41.56
CA ALA A 920 -12.54 -7.66 -42.41
C ALA A 920 -12.29 -6.22 -42.86
N THR A 921 -11.55 -5.45 -42.07
CA THR A 921 -10.77 -4.33 -42.60
C THR A 921 -9.52 -4.13 -41.74
N PRO A 922 -8.34 -4.56 -42.19
CA PRO A 922 -7.09 -4.13 -41.57
C PRO A 922 -6.89 -2.65 -41.93
N ILE A 923 -6.74 -1.80 -40.92
CA ILE A 923 -6.27 -0.43 -41.12
C ILE A 923 -4.79 -0.54 -41.49
N CYS A 924 -4.49 -0.59 -42.79
CA CYS A 924 -3.15 -0.35 -43.30
C CYS A 924 -2.80 1.12 -43.01
N LEU A 925 -1.92 1.35 -42.04
CA LEU A 925 -1.20 2.62 -41.93
C LEU A 925 -0.19 2.67 -43.08
N SER A 926 -0.52 3.43 -44.11
CA SER A 926 0.38 3.69 -45.23
C SER A 926 1.62 4.44 -44.75
N GLU A 927 2.78 3.85 -45.03
CA GLU A 927 4.09 4.48 -44.98
C GLU A 927 4.10 5.75 -45.85
N SER A 928 4.26 6.89 -45.21
CA SER A 928 5.02 8.05 -45.70
C SER A 928 4.69 9.23 -44.81
N ILE A 929 5.68 9.74 -44.08
CA ILE A 929 6.04 11.16 -43.98
C ILE A 929 7.27 11.24 -43.06
N GLN A 930 8.34 11.78 -43.65
CA GLN A 930 9.65 12.03 -43.06
C GLN A 930 9.63 13.21 -42.05
N PRO A 931 10.67 13.36 -41.22
CA PRO A 931 10.61 14.09 -39.96
C PRO A 931 10.86 15.59 -40.10
N VAL A 932 10.13 16.38 -39.30
CA VAL A 932 10.52 17.73 -38.84
C VAL A 932 10.17 17.84 -37.36
#